data_AF-A0A7J4QTR1-F1
#
_entry.id   AF-A0A7J4QTR1-F1
#
_cell.length_a   1.000
_cell.length_b   1.000
_cell.length_c   1.000
_cell.angle_alpha   90.00
_cell.angle_beta   90.00
_cell.angle_gamma   90.00
#
_symmetry.space_group_name_H-M   'P 1'
#
loop_
_entity.id
_entity.type
_entity.pdbx_description
1 polymer ?
#
loop_
_entity_poly.entity_id
_entity_poly.type
_entity_poly.pdbx_seq_one_letter_code
_entity_poly.pdbx_strand_id
1 'polypeptide(L)'
;MLADFEQSNIDLKYLVNYGYVIKAIKGDELFSETKISSDYISKLESQLTLFVESQKITKPLIQRRNGIIKHLRKILTNKFINSKLSSFGSFESGLSLSNGDIDLCLEFNGESPKKVLNKIARMLNQDSMKNVKLITNAKVPIVKFIDSQSMIPVDISVNNNLSVYNTELLRRYCDVDPRVKPFILAIKYWARNRGICEPTSGTFSSYAWTLIAINALQTMQEPVIPNLCTRDGTNVVEIDGQNYDVSMQDVSNSKFISKNNETVAELIISFFSNLATNWPWDDFVISVREGALITRKQKGWNHQKPKISNAIQDKKIMRLGKHSLPVEDPFDEIHDLSIVLDAEGVFEIRDEVLRAYSLLHEYNNWETICEVKYPELIPESPQLDLFGDLRNLSESEIKTDLENLYSQLNIVEKSVSIRESERNDAIRMSKALRRNAELAKEQSVLSSELRPRRSQIDEAQSKRDSSNNNYIPVHLIEDELHRTYHNLTKQSETGIELSFEKEKALFSWFFELQSMHEHAKITRKHHREFLRLVNQQENAINHIKDIKHEIIDVKNLGNFRDFDDLAKRLLIELNPLKKERRKLRREVGRLEAWLRKQKHTPNKQQHKNRKSRTTRRKNDTNVKEIKNKVISGDSFSLQDLDLLLKSGGLKSVNNQSDNNKKSNNQKTKKNKPTLQPHRGKRGKSSKNI
;
A
#
# COMPACT_ATOMS: atom_id res chain seq x y z
N MET A 1 -21.66 -38.28 -19.24
CA MET A 1 -21.93 -37.03 -18.50
C MET A 1 -21.27 -36.97 -17.13
N LEU A 2 -20.77 -38.05 -16.52
CA LEU A 2 -20.15 -37.96 -15.18
C LEU A 2 -18.93 -38.89 -15.03
N ALA A 3 -18.05 -38.99 -16.04
CA ALA A 3 -17.00 -40.01 -16.09
C ALA A 3 -16.11 -40.08 -14.83
N ASP A 4 -15.87 -38.95 -14.15
CA ASP A 4 -15.16 -38.88 -12.86
C ASP A 4 -15.97 -39.35 -11.63
N PHE A 5 -17.30 -39.15 -11.59
CA PHE A 5 -18.15 -39.44 -10.43
C PHE A 5 -18.72 -40.86 -10.44
N GLU A 6 -18.91 -41.44 -11.62
CA GLU A 6 -19.42 -42.81 -11.82
C GLU A 6 -18.45 -43.88 -11.30
N GLN A 7 -17.14 -43.59 -11.25
CA GLN A 7 -16.11 -44.51 -10.75
C GLN A 7 -15.98 -44.53 -9.22
N SER A 8 -16.81 -43.77 -8.50
CA SER A 8 -16.65 -43.57 -7.06
C SER A 8 -17.84 -44.04 -6.23
N ASN A 9 -17.56 -44.89 -5.23
CA ASN A 9 -18.48 -45.29 -4.17
C ASN A 9 -18.80 -44.09 -3.25
N ILE A 10 -19.47 -43.06 -3.77
CA ILE A 10 -19.92 -41.91 -2.99
C ILE A 10 -21.29 -42.25 -2.41
N ASP A 11 -21.42 -42.17 -1.09
CA ASP A 11 -22.73 -42.32 -0.45
C ASP A 11 -23.61 -41.13 -0.83
N LEU A 12 -24.70 -41.41 -1.54
CA LEU A 12 -25.68 -40.43 -2.02
C LEU A 12 -26.25 -39.56 -0.89
N LYS A 13 -26.20 -40.01 0.37
CA LYS A 13 -26.60 -39.22 1.55
C LYS A 13 -25.80 -37.92 1.70
N TYR A 14 -24.57 -37.86 1.21
CA TYR A 14 -23.76 -36.64 1.26
C TYR A 14 -23.97 -35.74 0.05
N LEU A 15 -24.70 -36.20 -0.98
CA LEU A 15 -24.99 -35.43 -2.19
C LEU A 15 -26.39 -34.81 -2.20
N VAL A 16 -27.13 -34.89 -1.08
CA VAL A 16 -28.55 -34.46 -0.99
C VAL A 16 -28.77 -33.02 -1.43
N ASN A 17 -27.76 -32.15 -1.28
CA ASN A 17 -27.84 -30.74 -1.68
C ASN A 17 -27.56 -30.50 -3.17
N TYR A 18 -27.13 -31.52 -3.94
CA TYR A 18 -26.74 -31.44 -5.35
C TYR A 18 -27.71 -32.25 -6.22
N GLY A 19 -28.90 -31.69 -6.44
CA GLY A 19 -30.02 -32.39 -7.06
C GLY A 19 -29.78 -32.82 -8.51
N TYR A 20 -29.06 -32.02 -9.30
CA TYR A 20 -28.78 -32.31 -10.71
C TYR A 20 -27.66 -33.33 -10.86
N VAL A 21 -26.65 -33.31 -9.98
CA VAL A 21 -25.65 -34.38 -9.90
C VAL A 21 -26.31 -35.71 -9.57
N ILE A 22 -27.22 -35.76 -8.58
CA ILE A 22 -27.97 -36.99 -8.25
C ILE A 22 -28.78 -37.49 -9.45
N LYS A 23 -29.49 -36.59 -10.15
CA LYS A 23 -30.27 -36.94 -11.35
C LYS A 23 -29.39 -37.54 -12.44
N ALA A 24 -28.23 -36.92 -12.69
CA ALA A 24 -27.28 -37.41 -13.67
C ALA A 24 -26.69 -38.78 -13.28
N ILE A 25 -26.37 -39.02 -11.99
CA ILE A 25 -25.90 -40.34 -11.50
C ILE A 25 -27.00 -41.41 -11.68
N LYS A 26 -28.27 -41.04 -11.47
CA LYS A 26 -29.41 -41.96 -11.61
C LYS A 26 -29.82 -42.22 -13.08
N GLY A 27 -29.19 -41.57 -14.05
CA GLY A 27 -29.52 -41.72 -15.46
C GLY A 27 -30.89 -41.16 -15.84
N ASP A 28 -31.34 -40.08 -15.19
CA ASP A 28 -32.64 -39.44 -15.46
C ASP A 28 -32.72 -38.89 -16.90
N GLU A 29 -33.89 -38.98 -17.55
CA GLU A 29 -34.10 -38.59 -18.97
C GLU A 29 -34.00 -37.07 -19.23
N LEU A 30 -33.83 -36.27 -18.17
CA LEU A 30 -33.69 -34.81 -18.19
C LEU A 30 -32.58 -34.28 -19.11
N PHE A 31 -31.67 -35.16 -19.56
CA PHE A 31 -30.49 -34.82 -20.35
C PHE A 31 -30.48 -35.43 -21.75
N SER A 32 -31.65 -35.83 -22.27
CA SER A 32 -31.76 -36.31 -23.66
C SER A 32 -31.37 -35.20 -24.66
N GLU A 33 -30.66 -35.58 -25.73
CA GLU A 33 -30.18 -34.66 -26.78
C GLU A 33 -31.35 -34.12 -27.65
N THR A 34 -32.21 -33.30 -27.06
CA THR A 34 -33.23 -32.58 -27.83
C THR A 34 -32.59 -31.37 -28.50
N LYS A 35 -32.67 -31.29 -29.83
CA LYS A 35 -32.29 -30.06 -30.55
C LYS A 35 -33.10 -28.88 -30.03
N ILE A 36 -32.39 -27.87 -29.54
CA ILE A 36 -32.99 -26.63 -29.07
C ILE A 36 -33.62 -25.89 -30.28
N SER A 37 -34.87 -25.47 -30.12
CA SER A 37 -35.61 -24.70 -31.13
C SER A 37 -34.93 -23.38 -31.47
N SER A 38 -34.92 -23.02 -32.76
CA SER A 38 -34.38 -21.75 -33.26
C SER A 38 -35.13 -20.52 -32.69
N ASP A 39 -36.43 -20.66 -32.42
CA ASP A 39 -37.24 -19.59 -31.81
C ASP A 39 -36.74 -19.24 -30.41
N TYR A 40 -36.39 -20.27 -29.62
CA TYR A 40 -35.84 -20.06 -28.29
C TYR A 40 -34.44 -19.44 -28.33
N ILE A 41 -33.58 -19.83 -29.29
CA ILE A 41 -32.26 -19.21 -29.47
C ILE A 41 -32.40 -17.70 -29.73
N SER A 42 -33.33 -17.30 -30.60
CA SER A 42 -33.59 -15.89 -30.89
C SER A 42 -34.09 -15.12 -29.66
N LYS A 43 -34.98 -15.74 -28.87
CA LYS A 43 -35.46 -15.19 -27.60
C LYS A 43 -34.32 -15.02 -26.59
N LEU A 44 -33.46 -16.03 -26.46
CA LEU A 44 -32.32 -16.02 -25.56
C LEU A 44 -31.30 -14.94 -25.97
N GLU A 45 -31.01 -14.79 -27.26
CA GLU A 45 -30.13 -13.75 -27.79
C GLU A 45 -30.65 -12.34 -27.44
N SER A 46 -31.97 -12.13 -27.57
CA SER A 46 -32.62 -10.88 -27.18
C SER A 46 -32.48 -10.60 -25.68
N GLN A 47 -32.66 -11.61 -24.84
CA GLN A 47 -32.49 -11.50 -23.38
C GLN A 47 -31.03 -11.20 -23.00
N LEU A 48 -30.07 -11.86 -23.64
CA LEU A 48 -28.64 -11.65 -23.42
C LEU A 48 -28.21 -10.25 -23.86
N THR A 49 -28.73 -9.77 -24.99
CA THR A 49 -28.49 -8.40 -25.45
C THR A 49 -28.97 -7.40 -24.40
N LEU A 50 -30.23 -7.49 -23.96
CA LEU A 50 -30.79 -6.64 -22.90
C LEU A 50 -29.98 -6.71 -21.60
N PHE A 51 -29.55 -7.91 -21.22
CA PHE A 51 -28.68 -8.12 -20.06
C PHE A 51 -27.35 -7.38 -20.23
N VAL A 52 -26.65 -7.54 -21.36
CA VAL A 52 -25.37 -6.86 -21.62
C VAL A 52 -25.55 -5.34 -21.59
N GLU A 53 -26.66 -4.83 -22.11
CA GLU A 53 -27.00 -3.41 -22.02
C GLU A 53 -27.19 -2.94 -20.57
N SER A 54 -27.87 -3.73 -19.73
CA SER A 54 -28.03 -3.44 -18.31
C SER A 54 -26.69 -3.39 -17.54
N GLN A 55 -25.69 -4.14 -18.00
CA GLN A 55 -24.36 -4.18 -17.38
C GLN A 55 -23.43 -3.07 -17.87
N LYS A 56 -23.80 -2.29 -18.90
CA LYS A 56 -22.98 -1.17 -19.39
C LYS A 56 -22.74 -0.18 -18.25
N ILE A 57 -21.47 0.01 -17.90
CA ILE A 57 -21.06 0.91 -16.82
C ILE A 57 -21.45 2.35 -17.20
N THR A 58 -22.34 2.94 -16.41
CA THR A 58 -22.82 4.30 -16.66
C THR A 58 -21.72 5.33 -16.44
N LYS A 59 -21.78 6.47 -17.15
CA LYS A 59 -20.82 7.58 -16.98
C LYS A 59 -20.66 8.04 -15.51
N PRO A 60 -21.74 8.17 -14.70
CA PRO A 60 -21.62 8.49 -13.29
C PRO A 60 -20.83 7.45 -12.48
N LEU A 61 -21.05 6.15 -12.73
CA LEU A 61 -20.32 5.07 -12.06
C LEU A 61 -18.82 5.12 -12.40
N ILE A 62 -18.46 5.34 -13.67
CA ILE A 62 -17.06 5.53 -14.09
C ILE A 62 -16.42 6.72 -13.36
N GLN A 63 -17.12 7.86 -13.31
CA GLN A 63 -16.62 9.05 -12.59
C GLN A 63 -16.43 8.78 -11.10
N ARG A 64 -17.33 8.00 -10.50
CA ARG A 64 -17.24 7.63 -9.08
C ARG A 64 -16.06 6.71 -8.81
N ARG A 65 -15.90 5.64 -9.60
CA ARG A 65 -14.75 4.72 -9.53
C ARG A 65 -13.43 5.47 -9.69
N ASN A 66 -13.30 6.31 -10.74
CA ASN A 66 -12.12 7.15 -10.95
C ASN A 66 -11.86 8.13 -9.79
N GLY A 67 -12.92 8.64 -9.16
CA GLY A 67 -12.84 9.47 -7.95
C GLY A 67 -12.22 8.73 -6.76
N ILE A 68 -12.64 7.48 -6.53
CA ILE A 68 -12.10 6.60 -5.48
C ILE A 68 -10.63 6.28 -5.76
N ILE A 69 -10.30 5.88 -6.99
CA ILE A 69 -8.92 5.58 -7.42
C ILE A 69 -8.03 6.80 -7.19
N LYS A 70 -8.46 7.99 -7.62
CA LYS A 70 -7.70 9.24 -7.40
C LYS A 70 -7.52 9.54 -5.91
N HIS A 71 -8.55 9.28 -5.10
CA HIS A 71 -8.50 9.49 -3.66
C HIS A 71 -7.48 8.56 -2.99
N LEU A 72 -7.57 7.26 -3.25
CA LEU A 72 -6.68 6.24 -2.71
C LEU A 72 -5.25 6.44 -3.19
N ARG A 73 -5.05 6.74 -4.49
CA ARG A 73 -3.74 7.09 -5.05
C ARG A 73 -3.09 8.20 -4.24
N LYS A 74 -3.81 9.30 -4.01
CA LYS A 74 -3.28 10.42 -3.21
C LYS A 74 -2.96 10.02 -1.77
N ILE A 75 -3.79 9.20 -1.12
CA ILE A 75 -3.54 8.80 0.29
C ILE A 75 -2.33 7.87 0.38
N LEU A 76 -2.26 6.87 -0.50
CA LEU A 76 -1.25 5.82 -0.45
C LEU A 76 0.11 6.33 -0.87
N THR A 77 0.21 7.12 -1.95
CA THR A 77 1.51 7.66 -2.40
C THR A 77 2.09 8.71 -1.46
N ASN A 78 1.25 9.40 -0.68
CA ASN A 78 1.73 10.30 0.37
C ASN A 78 2.27 9.56 1.60
N LYS A 79 1.78 8.34 1.88
CA LYS A 79 2.24 7.54 3.02
C LYS A 79 3.41 6.64 2.66
N PHE A 80 3.36 6.02 1.50
CA PHE A 80 4.39 5.15 0.97
C PHE A 80 5.13 5.92 -0.12
N ILE A 81 6.21 6.59 0.26
CA ILE A 81 7.04 7.40 -0.65
C ILE A 81 7.61 6.46 -1.73
N ASN A 82 7.69 6.93 -2.98
CA ASN A 82 8.12 6.14 -4.15
C ASN A 82 7.22 4.93 -4.44
N SER A 83 5.95 4.99 -4.07
CA SER A 83 4.95 4.00 -4.50
C SER A 83 4.14 4.47 -5.70
N LYS A 84 3.61 3.51 -6.46
CA LYS A 84 2.71 3.75 -7.59
C LYS A 84 1.46 2.90 -7.42
N LEU A 85 0.29 3.52 -7.64
CA LEU A 85 -1.01 2.84 -7.56
C LEU A 85 -1.65 2.74 -8.95
N SER A 86 -1.72 1.53 -9.47
CA SER A 86 -2.36 1.14 -10.73
C SER A 86 -3.69 0.45 -10.46
N SER A 87 -4.66 0.65 -11.36
CA SER A 87 -5.87 -0.17 -11.44
C SER A 87 -5.62 -1.32 -12.40
N PHE A 88 -6.25 -2.46 -12.13
CA PHE A 88 -6.20 -3.64 -13.00
C PHE A 88 -7.56 -4.36 -12.94
N GLY A 89 -7.63 -5.58 -13.49
CA GLY A 89 -8.77 -6.47 -13.33
C GLY A 89 -9.95 -6.12 -14.22
N SER A 90 -11.13 -6.52 -13.78
CA SER A 90 -12.34 -6.51 -14.61
C SER A 90 -12.73 -5.10 -15.09
N PHE A 91 -12.43 -4.07 -14.30
CA PHE A 91 -12.72 -2.68 -14.67
C PHE A 91 -11.87 -2.19 -15.84
N GLU A 92 -10.58 -2.53 -15.86
CA GLU A 92 -9.65 -2.10 -16.90
C GLU A 92 -9.70 -3.00 -18.14
N SER A 93 -10.01 -4.29 -18.00
CA SER A 93 -10.23 -5.19 -19.14
C SER A 93 -11.57 -4.98 -19.85
N GLY A 94 -12.48 -4.19 -19.24
CA GLY A 94 -13.81 -3.96 -19.78
C GLY A 94 -14.80 -5.10 -19.51
N LEU A 95 -14.44 -6.06 -18.66
CA LEU A 95 -15.24 -7.24 -18.24
C LEU A 95 -15.88 -7.07 -16.85
N SER A 96 -15.96 -5.82 -16.35
CA SER A 96 -16.59 -5.51 -15.07
C SER A 96 -18.11 -5.54 -15.18
N LEU A 97 -18.74 -6.26 -14.26
CA LEU A 97 -20.17 -6.16 -14.00
C LEU A 97 -20.48 -4.79 -13.35
N SER A 98 -21.74 -4.37 -13.42
CA SER A 98 -22.22 -3.09 -12.86
C SER A 98 -21.89 -2.94 -11.36
N ASN A 99 -22.10 -4.01 -10.59
CA ASN A 99 -21.78 -4.09 -9.15
C ASN A 99 -20.37 -4.68 -8.90
N GLY A 100 -19.50 -4.68 -9.90
CA GLY A 100 -18.13 -5.18 -9.79
C GLY A 100 -17.26 -4.34 -8.85
N ASP A 101 -16.23 -5.00 -8.33
CA ASP A 101 -15.15 -4.45 -7.52
C ASP A 101 -14.18 -3.56 -8.31
N ILE A 102 -13.36 -2.80 -7.59
CA ILE A 102 -12.20 -2.09 -8.12
C ILE A 102 -10.94 -2.80 -7.62
N ASP A 103 -10.18 -3.39 -8.52
CA ASP A 103 -8.89 -3.99 -8.22
C ASP A 103 -7.76 -2.96 -8.36
N LEU A 104 -6.94 -2.83 -7.32
CA LEU A 104 -5.83 -1.89 -7.25
C LEU A 104 -4.54 -2.57 -6.83
N CYS A 105 -3.45 -2.27 -7.53
CA CYS A 105 -2.12 -2.75 -7.20
C CYS A 105 -1.25 -1.58 -6.75
N LEU A 106 -0.70 -1.69 -5.53
CA LEU A 106 0.31 -0.76 -5.03
C LEU A 106 1.71 -1.36 -5.28
N GLU A 107 2.44 -0.77 -6.22
CA GLU A 107 3.86 -1.04 -6.44
C GLU A 107 4.66 -0.29 -5.37
N PHE A 108 5.40 -1.02 -4.52
CA PHE A 108 6.22 -0.45 -3.45
C PHE A 108 7.38 -1.38 -3.05
N ASN A 109 8.61 -0.89 -3.21
CA ASN A 109 9.85 -1.65 -2.96
C ASN A 109 10.42 -1.47 -1.54
N GLY A 110 9.64 -0.89 -0.62
CA GLY A 110 10.12 -0.62 0.75
C GLY A 110 9.95 -1.82 1.68
N GLU A 111 8.80 -1.91 2.34
CA GLU A 111 8.51 -2.96 3.32
C GLU A 111 7.82 -4.16 2.67
N SER A 112 7.93 -5.34 3.30
CA SER A 112 7.23 -6.56 2.87
C SER A 112 5.73 -6.31 2.62
N PRO A 113 5.14 -6.88 1.55
CA PRO A 113 3.72 -6.70 1.19
C PRO A 113 2.73 -6.87 2.36
N LYS A 114 2.93 -7.89 3.20
CA LYS A 114 2.08 -8.16 4.37
C LYS A 114 2.08 -7.00 5.39
N LYS A 115 3.23 -6.37 5.64
CA LYS A 115 3.33 -5.21 6.56
C LYS A 115 2.66 -3.98 5.97
N VAL A 116 2.81 -3.77 4.66
CA VAL A 116 2.19 -2.67 3.91
C VAL A 116 0.67 -2.79 3.95
N LEU A 117 0.13 -3.98 3.62
CA LEU A 117 -1.31 -4.25 3.67
C LEU A 117 -1.88 -4.11 5.08
N ASN A 118 -1.18 -4.56 6.12
CA ASN A 118 -1.58 -4.31 7.51
C ASN A 118 -1.68 -2.80 7.82
N LYS A 119 -0.71 -2.01 7.35
CA LYS A 119 -0.73 -0.54 7.50
C LYS A 119 -1.87 0.10 6.71
N ILE A 120 -2.20 -0.42 5.53
CA ILE A 120 -3.33 0.03 4.70
C ILE A 120 -4.66 -0.30 5.38
N ALA A 121 -4.87 -1.54 5.83
CA ALA A 121 -6.08 -1.95 6.55
C ALA A 121 -6.34 -1.08 7.80
N ARG A 122 -5.29 -0.76 8.57
CA ARG A 122 -5.40 0.17 9.71
C ARG A 122 -5.82 1.57 9.28
N MET A 123 -5.30 2.09 8.17
CA MET A 123 -5.72 3.41 7.66
C MET A 123 -7.15 3.42 7.16
N LEU A 124 -7.56 2.39 6.41
CA LEU A 124 -8.92 2.30 5.87
C LEU A 124 -9.95 2.23 7.00
N ASN A 125 -9.65 1.47 8.06
CA ASN A 125 -10.45 1.45 9.29
C ASN A 125 -10.54 2.85 9.94
N GLN A 126 -9.42 3.58 10.04
CA GLN A 126 -9.41 4.95 10.55
C GLN A 126 -10.19 5.91 9.65
N ASP A 127 -10.18 5.70 8.34
CA ASP A 127 -10.96 6.45 7.36
C ASP A 127 -12.41 5.96 7.25
N SER A 128 -12.88 5.15 8.20
CA SER A 128 -14.28 4.70 8.30
C SER A 128 -14.79 3.99 7.04
N MET A 129 -13.90 3.32 6.31
CA MET A 129 -14.31 2.38 5.27
C MET A 129 -15.05 1.20 5.90
N LYS A 130 -15.97 0.60 5.15
CA LYS A 130 -16.79 -0.52 5.63
C LYS A 130 -16.09 -1.85 5.33
N ASN A 131 -16.37 -2.86 6.15
CA ASN A 131 -15.98 -4.26 5.93
C ASN A 131 -14.50 -4.49 5.55
N VAL A 132 -13.57 -3.80 6.23
CA VAL A 132 -12.14 -3.91 5.94
C VAL A 132 -11.62 -5.28 6.40
N LYS A 133 -11.35 -6.17 5.45
CA LYS A 133 -10.83 -7.52 5.69
C LYS A 133 -9.43 -7.67 5.09
N LEU A 134 -8.50 -8.21 5.88
CA LEU A 134 -7.14 -8.51 5.43
C LEU A 134 -7.03 -10.01 5.16
N ILE A 135 -6.68 -10.38 3.92
CA ILE A 135 -6.51 -11.77 3.49
C ILE A 135 -5.02 -11.99 3.22
N THR A 136 -4.28 -12.54 4.21
CA THR A 136 -2.82 -12.71 4.13
C THR A 136 -2.32 -14.10 3.77
N ASN A 137 -3.20 -15.11 3.85
CA ASN A 137 -2.82 -16.51 3.69
C ASN A 137 -2.88 -16.99 2.23
N ALA A 138 -3.41 -16.15 1.33
CA ALA A 138 -3.41 -16.41 -0.11
C ALA A 138 -2.02 -16.16 -0.72
N LYS A 139 -1.77 -16.75 -1.90
CA LYS A 139 -0.55 -16.52 -2.71
C LYS A 139 -0.31 -15.03 -2.95
N VAL A 140 -1.37 -14.30 -3.29
CA VAL A 140 -1.39 -12.84 -3.38
C VAL A 140 -2.20 -12.28 -2.21
N PRO A 141 -1.54 -11.74 -1.17
CA PRO A 141 -2.24 -11.07 -0.08
C PRO A 141 -2.98 -9.82 -0.55
N ILE A 142 -4.19 -9.62 -0.04
CA ILE A 142 -5.04 -8.46 -0.39
C ILE A 142 -5.75 -7.87 0.83
N VAL A 143 -6.13 -6.60 0.73
CA VAL A 143 -7.10 -5.96 1.63
C VAL A 143 -8.36 -5.67 0.85
N LYS A 144 -9.46 -6.29 1.26
CA LYS A 144 -10.81 -6.03 0.74
C LYS A 144 -11.52 -5.03 1.63
N PHE A 145 -12.24 -4.07 1.05
CA PHE A 145 -13.09 -3.15 1.80
C PHE A 145 -14.18 -2.56 0.91
N ILE A 146 -15.14 -1.87 1.53
CA ILE A 146 -16.21 -1.16 0.83
C ILE A 146 -16.06 0.33 1.09
N ASP A 147 -16.06 1.13 0.02
CA ASP A 147 -16.10 2.59 0.15
C ASP A 147 -17.41 3.03 0.79
N SER A 148 -17.31 3.64 1.97
CA SER A 148 -18.46 3.99 2.82
C SER A 148 -19.52 4.88 2.16
N GLN A 149 -19.17 5.63 1.11
CA GLN A 149 -20.05 6.60 0.47
C GLN A 149 -20.69 6.08 -0.82
N SER A 150 -19.95 5.31 -1.60
CA SER A 150 -20.43 4.76 -2.88
C SER A 150 -20.92 3.33 -2.77
N MET A 151 -20.65 2.66 -1.65
CA MET A 151 -20.87 1.21 -1.48
C MET A 151 -20.13 0.35 -2.51
N ILE A 152 -19.13 0.91 -3.20
CA ILE A 152 -18.33 0.17 -4.17
C ILE A 152 -17.27 -0.66 -3.44
N PRO A 153 -17.20 -1.99 -3.68
CA PRO A 153 -16.13 -2.84 -3.19
C PRO A 153 -14.79 -2.49 -3.83
N VAL A 154 -13.71 -2.57 -3.06
CA VAL A 154 -12.34 -2.27 -3.50
C VAL A 154 -11.37 -3.26 -2.89
N ASP A 155 -10.54 -3.84 -3.74
CA ASP A 155 -9.49 -4.78 -3.37
C ASP A 155 -8.12 -4.16 -3.67
N ILE A 156 -7.21 -4.21 -2.69
CA ILE A 156 -5.84 -3.69 -2.82
C ILE A 156 -4.83 -4.81 -2.60
N SER A 157 -4.01 -5.08 -3.62
CA SER A 157 -2.81 -5.91 -3.55
C SER A 157 -1.55 -5.06 -3.53
N VAL A 158 -0.41 -5.66 -3.16
CA VAL A 158 0.92 -5.02 -3.21
C VAL A 158 1.85 -5.85 -4.09
N ASN A 159 2.54 -5.21 -5.03
CA ASN A 159 3.49 -5.82 -5.98
C ASN A 159 2.94 -6.99 -6.82
N ASN A 160 1.63 -6.99 -7.09
CA ASN A 160 0.99 -7.95 -8.00
C ASN A 160 1.11 -7.46 -9.46
N ASN A 161 2.33 -7.44 -9.99
CA ASN A 161 2.63 -6.82 -11.27
C ASN A 161 2.10 -7.64 -12.46
N LEU A 162 2.10 -8.97 -12.33
CA LEU A 162 1.65 -9.88 -13.40
C LEU A 162 0.16 -9.66 -13.76
N SER A 163 -0.66 -9.26 -12.78
CA SER A 163 -2.08 -9.02 -12.99
C SER A 163 -2.37 -7.87 -13.96
N VAL A 164 -1.42 -6.93 -14.16
CA VAL A 164 -1.56 -5.87 -15.17
C VAL A 164 -1.48 -6.47 -16.57
N TYR A 165 -0.53 -7.37 -16.82
CA TYR A 165 -0.39 -8.07 -18.10
C TYR A 165 -1.57 -9.01 -18.36
N ASN A 166 -2.02 -9.77 -17.35
CA ASN A 166 -3.23 -10.60 -17.47
C ASN A 166 -4.45 -9.74 -17.86
N THR A 167 -4.59 -8.56 -17.23
CA THR A 167 -5.68 -7.62 -17.56
C THR A 167 -5.59 -7.13 -19.01
N GLU A 168 -4.38 -6.83 -19.48
CA GLU A 168 -4.13 -6.43 -20.86
C GLU A 168 -4.46 -7.56 -21.85
N LEU A 169 -4.05 -8.79 -21.56
CA LEU A 169 -4.36 -9.97 -22.38
C LEU A 169 -5.88 -10.16 -22.52
N LEU A 170 -6.62 -10.13 -21.40
CA LEU A 170 -8.08 -10.23 -21.41
C LEU A 170 -8.74 -9.12 -22.23
N ARG A 171 -8.20 -7.90 -22.15
CA ARG A 171 -8.68 -6.77 -22.95
C ARG A 171 -8.46 -7.02 -24.44
N ARG A 172 -7.27 -7.49 -24.84
CA ARG A 172 -6.97 -7.82 -26.23
C ARG A 172 -7.92 -8.87 -26.78
N TYR A 173 -8.22 -9.92 -26.02
CA TYR A 173 -9.22 -10.92 -26.42
C TYR A 173 -10.62 -10.31 -26.65
N CYS A 174 -11.05 -9.38 -25.78
CA CYS A 174 -12.32 -8.69 -25.96
C CYS A 174 -12.37 -7.79 -27.22
N ASP A 175 -11.21 -7.32 -27.68
CA ASP A 175 -11.08 -6.46 -28.85
C ASP A 175 -11.00 -7.27 -30.17
N VAL A 176 -10.86 -8.60 -30.11
CA VAL A 176 -10.79 -9.49 -31.31
C VAL A 176 -12.15 -9.65 -31.99
N ASP A 177 -13.19 -10.00 -31.24
CA ASP A 177 -14.53 -10.29 -31.77
C ASP A 177 -15.61 -9.71 -30.85
N PRO A 178 -16.64 -9.02 -31.38
CA PRO A 178 -17.66 -8.34 -30.58
C PRO A 178 -18.49 -9.27 -29.70
N ARG A 179 -18.56 -10.58 -29.99
CA ARG A 179 -19.30 -11.58 -29.21
C ARG A 179 -18.59 -12.01 -27.92
N VAL A 180 -17.26 -11.86 -27.86
CA VAL A 180 -16.41 -12.33 -26.75
C VAL A 180 -16.82 -11.67 -25.43
N LYS A 181 -16.97 -10.35 -25.44
CA LYS A 181 -17.32 -9.59 -24.25
C LYS A 181 -18.73 -9.92 -23.71
N PRO A 182 -19.80 -9.89 -24.52
CA PRO A 182 -21.12 -10.39 -24.14
C PRO A 182 -21.09 -11.79 -23.52
N PHE A 183 -20.42 -12.73 -24.18
CA PHE A 183 -20.31 -14.12 -23.75
C PHE A 183 -19.64 -14.25 -22.37
N ILE A 184 -18.46 -13.63 -22.19
CA ILE A 184 -17.75 -13.67 -20.91
C ILE A 184 -18.56 -12.98 -19.80
N LEU A 185 -19.21 -11.84 -20.08
CA LEU A 185 -20.04 -11.15 -19.09
C LEU A 185 -21.23 -12.01 -18.64
N ALA A 186 -21.86 -12.74 -19.56
CA ALA A 186 -22.95 -13.66 -19.25
C ALA A 186 -22.48 -14.80 -18.32
N ILE A 187 -21.36 -15.46 -18.64
CA ILE A 187 -20.78 -16.52 -17.80
C ILE A 187 -20.38 -15.99 -16.42
N LYS A 188 -19.71 -14.83 -16.36
CA LYS A 188 -19.33 -14.21 -15.08
C LYS A 188 -20.55 -13.87 -14.23
N TYR A 189 -21.62 -13.37 -14.84
CA TYR A 189 -22.85 -13.02 -14.14
C TYR A 189 -23.56 -14.26 -13.60
N TRP A 190 -23.70 -15.30 -14.42
CA TRP A 190 -24.20 -16.61 -14.00
C TRP A 190 -23.38 -17.16 -12.82
N ALA A 191 -22.07 -17.29 -12.97
CA ALA A 191 -21.20 -17.85 -11.95
C ALA A 191 -21.27 -17.09 -10.62
N ARG A 192 -21.35 -15.75 -10.68
CA ARG A 192 -21.51 -14.91 -9.49
C ARG A 192 -22.86 -15.14 -8.81
N ASN A 193 -23.96 -15.09 -9.54
CA ASN A 193 -25.30 -15.21 -8.96
C ASN A 193 -25.55 -16.62 -8.39
N ARG A 194 -24.88 -17.64 -8.95
CA ARG A 194 -24.91 -19.01 -8.45
C ARG A 194 -23.91 -19.30 -7.32
N GLY A 195 -23.11 -18.31 -6.91
CA GLY A 195 -22.16 -18.46 -5.79
C GLY A 195 -20.90 -19.26 -6.10
N ILE A 196 -20.67 -19.62 -7.37
CA ILE A 196 -19.52 -20.43 -7.81
C ILE A 196 -18.33 -19.57 -8.27
N CYS A 197 -18.26 -18.33 -7.79
CA CYS A 197 -17.27 -17.32 -8.14
C CYS A 197 -16.58 -16.73 -6.89
N GLU A 198 -16.51 -17.50 -5.80
CA GLU A 198 -15.98 -17.06 -4.50
C GLU A 198 -14.85 -18.00 -4.01
N PRO A 199 -13.58 -17.68 -4.31
CA PRO A 199 -12.41 -18.48 -3.89
C PRO A 199 -12.29 -18.67 -2.39
N THR A 200 -12.86 -17.78 -1.57
CA THR A 200 -12.83 -17.95 -0.11
C THR A 200 -13.81 -19.03 0.38
N SER A 201 -14.80 -19.39 -0.44
CA SER A 201 -15.77 -20.47 -0.21
C SER A 201 -15.46 -21.74 -1.02
N GLY A 202 -14.23 -21.92 -1.50
CA GLY A 202 -13.84 -23.16 -2.17
C GLY A 202 -14.26 -23.28 -3.63
N THR A 203 -14.65 -22.19 -4.30
CA THR A 203 -15.06 -22.19 -5.72
C THR A 203 -14.07 -21.39 -6.60
N PHE A 204 -14.29 -21.38 -7.91
CA PHE A 204 -13.42 -20.66 -8.85
C PHE A 204 -13.44 -19.14 -8.63
N SER A 205 -12.39 -18.45 -9.08
CA SER A 205 -12.38 -16.99 -9.13
C SER A 205 -13.08 -16.48 -10.39
N SER A 206 -13.47 -15.20 -10.39
CA SER A 206 -14.03 -14.56 -11.59
C SER A 206 -13.06 -14.56 -12.77
N TYR A 207 -11.76 -14.60 -12.48
CA TYR A 207 -10.68 -14.69 -13.47
C TYR A 207 -10.59 -16.10 -14.06
N ALA A 208 -10.66 -17.15 -13.23
CA ALA A 208 -10.69 -18.54 -13.70
C ALA A 208 -11.86 -18.78 -14.65
N TRP A 209 -13.08 -18.34 -14.30
CA TRP A 209 -14.24 -18.42 -15.20
C TRP A 209 -14.06 -17.66 -16.52
N THR A 210 -13.35 -16.52 -16.49
CA THR A 210 -13.00 -15.79 -17.71
C THR A 210 -12.03 -16.58 -18.59
N LEU A 211 -11.02 -17.25 -18.03
CA LEU A 211 -10.11 -18.09 -18.81
C LEU A 211 -10.79 -19.34 -19.36
N ILE A 212 -11.66 -19.97 -18.57
CA ILE A 212 -12.48 -21.12 -19.03
C ILE A 212 -13.35 -20.69 -20.22
N ALA A 213 -13.99 -19.51 -20.13
CA ALA A 213 -14.78 -18.95 -21.23
C ALA A 213 -13.93 -18.65 -22.48
N ILE A 214 -12.76 -18.04 -22.32
CA ILE A 214 -11.84 -17.75 -23.43
C ILE A 214 -11.38 -19.04 -24.10
N ASN A 215 -10.95 -20.03 -23.32
CA ASN A 215 -10.51 -21.31 -23.88
C ASN A 215 -11.64 -22.01 -24.62
N ALA A 216 -12.87 -21.99 -24.09
CA ALA A 216 -14.02 -22.54 -24.79
C ALA A 216 -14.23 -21.93 -26.18
N LEU A 217 -14.01 -20.62 -26.35
CA LEU A 217 -14.07 -19.94 -27.66
C LEU A 217 -12.88 -20.26 -28.57
N GLN A 218 -11.71 -20.57 -28.00
CA GLN A 218 -10.51 -20.98 -28.75
C GLN A 218 -10.63 -22.42 -29.27
N THR A 219 -11.27 -23.30 -28.49
CA THR A 219 -11.33 -24.75 -28.75
C THR A 219 -12.61 -25.19 -29.48
N MET A 220 -13.44 -24.25 -29.92
CA MET A 220 -14.57 -24.58 -30.79
C MET A 220 -14.09 -25.20 -32.10
N GLN A 221 -14.92 -26.01 -32.75
CA GLN A 221 -14.60 -26.62 -34.04
C GLN A 221 -14.15 -25.57 -35.06
N GLU A 222 -14.88 -24.44 -35.12
CA GLU A 222 -14.43 -23.21 -35.75
C GLU A 222 -14.14 -22.18 -34.64
N PRO A 223 -12.86 -21.86 -34.34
CA PRO A 223 -12.50 -20.93 -33.28
C PRO A 223 -13.10 -19.54 -33.51
N VAL A 224 -13.66 -18.96 -32.45
CA VAL A 224 -14.17 -17.57 -32.45
C VAL A 224 -13.03 -16.57 -32.24
N ILE A 225 -11.97 -16.99 -31.55
CA ILE A 225 -10.79 -16.17 -31.24
C ILE A 225 -9.50 -16.97 -31.43
N PRO A 226 -8.37 -16.31 -31.78
CA PRO A 226 -7.09 -16.98 -31.94
C PRO A 226 -6.39 -17.19 -30.59
N ASN A 227 -5.22 -17.83 -30.61
CA ASN A 227 -4.27 -17.71 -29.51
C ASN A 227 -3.46 -16.42 -29.65
N LEU A 228 -3.51 -15.54 -28.63
CA LEU A 228 -2.77 -14.28 -28.62
C LEU A 228 -1.40 -14.39 -27.93
N CYS A 229 -1.12 -15.47 -27.19
CA CYS A 229 0.15 -15.63 -26.47
C CYS A 229 1.23 -16.17 -27.43
N THR A 230 2.27 -15.38 -27.73
CA THR A 230 3.23 -15.71 -28.81
C THR A 230 4.42 -16.55 -28.36
N ARG A 231 4.82 -16.47 -27.09
CA ARG A 231 5.94 -17.25 -26.50
C ARG A 231 7.29 -17.06 -27.20
N ASP A 232 7.48 -15.92 -27.85
CA ASP A 232 8.68 -15.60 -28.62
C ASP A 232 9.76 -14.93 -27.76
N GLY A 233 9.53 -14.75 -26.46
CA GLY A 233 10.45 -14.08 -25.55
C GLY A 233 10.68 -12.60 -25.88
N THR A 234 9.82 -11.99 -26.70
CA THR A 234 9.94 -10.58 -27.10
C THR A 234 9.72 -9.62 -25.93
N ASN A 235 8.94 -10.04 -24.94
CA ASN A 235 8.67 -9.27 -23.72
C ASN A 235 8.73 -10.17 -22.48
N VAL A 236 9.91 -10.21 -21.84
CA VAL A 236 10.14 -10.93 -20.59
C VAL A 236 10.28 -9.93 -19.45
N VAL A 237 9.52 -10.15 -18.37
CA VAL A 237 9.50 -9.27 -17.19
C VAL A 237 9.94 -10.06 -15.97
N GLU A 238 10.85 -9.49 -15.19
CA GLU A 238 11.28 -10.05 -13.92
C GLU A 238 10.37 -9.56 -12.78
N ILE A 239 9.72 -10.48 -12.07
CA ILE A 239 8.87 -10.21 -10.91
C ILE A 239 9.29 -11.15 -9.78
N ASP A 240 9.65 -10.59 -8.62
CA ASP A 240 10.10 -11.35 -7.44
C ASP A 240 11.21 -12.37 -7.73
N GLY A 241 12.14 -12.03 -8.64
CA GLY A 241 13.28 -12.88 -9.04
C GLY A 241 12.92 -14.03 -9.99
N GLN A 242 11.70 -14.05 -10.53
CA GLN A 242 11.25 -14.98 -11.57
C GLN A 242 10.98 -14.24 -12.86
N ASN A 243 11.40 -14.83 -13.98
CA ASN A 243 11.16 -14.29 -15.32
C ASN A 243 9.85 -14.83 -15.88
N TYR A 244 8.97 -13.94 -16.30
CA TYR A 244 7.70 -14.25 -16.94
C TYR A 244 7.72 -13.75 -18.38
N ASP A 245 7.46 -14.65 -19.33
CA ASP A 245 7.24 -14.28 -20.72
C ASP A 245 5.79 -13.79 -20.87
N VAL A 246 5.63 -12.47 -21.01
CA VAL A 246 4.34 -11.79 -21.18
C VAL A 246 4.12 -11.35 -22.62
N SER A 247 4.80 -12.00 -23.57
CA SER A 247 4.68 -11.70 -25.00
C SER A 247 3.28 -12.05 -25.52
N MET A 248 2.64 -11.06 -26.13
CA MET A 248 1.28 -11.17 -26.65
C MET A 248 1.14 -10.41 -27.97
N GLN A 249 0.38 -10.96 -28.90
CA GLN A 249 0.16 -10.39 -30.22
C GLN A 249 -0.72 -9.15 -30.14
N ASP A 250 -0.39 -8.11 -30.91
CA ASP A 250 -1.27 -6.96 -31.10
C ASP A 250 -2.46 -7.33 -31.97
N VAL A 251 -3.68 -7.01 -31.49
CA VAL A 251 -4.93 -7.28 -32.19
C VAL A 251 -4.94 -6.62 -33.57
N SER A 252 -4.40 -5.40 -33.69
CA SER A 252 -4.28 -4.67 -34.97
C SER A 252 -3.40 -5.38 -36.00
N ASN A 253 -2.47 -6.23 -35.55
CA ASN A 253 -1.55 -6.97 -36.39
C ASN A 253 -2.04 -8.40 -36.66
N SER A 254 -3.12 -8.82 -36.00
CA SER A 254 -3.74 -10.12 -36.23
C SER A 254 -4.56 -10.07 -37.51
N LYS A 255 -4.26 -10.97 -38.45
CA LYS A 255 -5.07 -11.20 -39.66
C LYS A 255 -6.25 -12.15 -39.40
N PHE A 256 -6.53 -12.47 -38.13
CA PHE A 256 -7.56 -13.43 -37.78
C PHE A 256 -8.95 -12.86 -38.06
N ILE A 257 -9.77 -13.65 -38.75
CA ILE A 257 -11.18 -13.38 -38.99
C ILE A 257 -11.92 -14.65 -38.57
N SER A 258 -12.85 -14.53 -37.61
CA SER A 258 -13.68 -15.66 -37.19
C SER A 258 -14.50 -16.17 -38.37
N LYS A 259 -14.39 -17.47 -38.67
CA LYS A 259 -15.29 -18.17 -39.60
C LYS A 259 -16.57 -18.66 -38.91
N ASN A 260 -16.56 -18.71 -37.59
CA ASN A 260 -17.72 -19.06 -36.78
C ASN A 260 -18.77 -17.96 -36.84
N ASN A 261 -20.01 -18.33 -37.17
CA ASN A 261 -21.17 -17.44 -37.29
C ASN A 261 -22.21 -17.61 -36.18
N GLU A 262 -21.90 -18.37 -35.12
CA GLU A 262 -22.81 -18.58 -33.99
C GLU A 262 -23.05 -17.26 -33.24
N THR A 263 -24.30 -17.06 -32.83
CA THR A 263 -24.77 -15.98 -31.96
C THR A 263 -24.27 -16.17 -30.53
N VAL A 264 -24.36 -15.14 -29.68
CA VAL A 264 -23.92 -15.26 -28.27
C VAL A 264 -24.73 -16.32 -27.52
N ALA A 265 -26.02 -16.43 -27.81
CA ALA A 265 -26.91 -17.46 -27.28
C ALA A 265 -26.43 -18.88 -27.65
N GLU A 266 -26.09 -19.11 -28.92
CA GLU A 266 -25.55 -20.39 -29.38
C GLU A 266 -24.22 -20.71 -28.70
N LEU A 267 -23.32 -19.73 -28.59
CA LEU A 267 -22.05 -19.90 -27.87
C LEU A 267 -22.28 -20.31 -26.40
N ILE A 268 -23.24 -19.69 -25.71
CA ILE A 268 -23.59 -20.03 -24.32
C ILE A 268 -24.18 -21.44 -24.21
N ILE A 269 -25.08 -21.82 -25.13
CA ILE A 269 -25.63 -23.17 -25.19
C ILE A 269 -24.51 -24.19 -25.42
N SER A 270 -23.61 -23.92 -26.37
CA SER A 270 -22.44 -24.76 -26.66
C SER A 270 -21.50 -24.87 -25.46
N PHE A 271 -21.30 -23.78 -24.71
CA PHE A 271 -20.48 -23.76 -23.50
C PHE A 271 -21.02 -24.69 -22.41
N PHE A 272 -22.29 -24.55 -22.03
CA PHE A 272 -22.89 -25.40 -20.99
C PHE A 272 -23.06 -26.84 -21.45
N SER A 273 -23.43 -27.05 -22.73
CA SER A 273 -23.51 -28.39 -23.32
C SER A 273 -22.18 -29.10 -23.26
N ASN A 274 -21.09 -28.47 -23.70
CA ASN A 274 -19.75 -29.08 -23.68
C ASN A 274 -19.31 -29.38 -22.25
N LEU A 275 -19.44 -28.44 -21.31
CA LEU A 275 -19.08 -28.72 -19.91
C LEU A 275 -19.94 -29.83 -19.29
N ALA A 276 -21.23 -29.92 -19.61
CA ALA A 276 -22.09 -30.98 -19.09
C ALA A 276 -21.72 -32.37 -19.67
N THR A 277 -21.58 -32.47 -20.99
CA THR A 277 -21.39 -33.76 -21.69
C THR A 277 -19.94 -34.23 -21.69
N ASN A 278 -18.99 -33.31 -21.90
CA ASN A 278 -17.57 -33.56 -22.06
C ASN A 278 -16.78 -32.73 -21.02
N TRP A 279 -16.64 -33.27 -19.82
CA TRP A 279 -15.95 -32.58 -18.73
C TRP A 279 -14.44 -32.50 -19.01
N PRO A 280 -13.90 -31.30 -19.35
CA PRO A 280 -12.55 -31.22 -19.90
C PRO A 280 -11.48 -31.63 -18.88
N TRP A 281 -11.78 -31.48 -17.58
CA TRP A 281 -10.82 -31.74 -16.52
C TRP A 281 -10.58 -33.23 -16.25
N ASP A 282 -11.32 -34.16 -16.83
CA ASP A 282 -11.04 -35.59 -16.66
C ASP A 282 -9.60 -35.89 -17.17
N ASP A 283 -9.31 -35.48 -18.41
CA ASP A 283 -8.03 -35.77 -19.08
C ASP A 283 -7.17 -34.53 -19.35
N PHE A 284 -7.74 -33.32 -19.29
CA PHE A 284 -7.09 -32.12 -19.76
C PHE A 284 -6.91 -31.02 -18.70
N VAL A 285 -6.06 -30.06 -19.07
CA VAL A 285 -5.80 -28.78 -18.41
C VAL A 285 -6.27 -27.70 -19.37
N ILE A 286 -7.09 -26.79 -18.86
CA ILE A 286 -7.54 -25.62 -19.63
C ILE A 286 -6.38 -24.63 -19.71
N SER A 287 -5.91 -24.35 -20.92
CA SER A 287 -4.80 -23.43 -21.18
C SER A 287 -5.13 -22.42 -22.27
N VAL A 288 -5.38 -21.17 -21.85
CA VAL A 288 -5.59 -20.05 -22.78
C VAL A 288 -4.31 -19.71 -23.54
N ARG A 289 -3.16 -19.87 -22.88
CA ARG A 289 -1.83 -19.62 -23.44
C ARG A 289 -1.54 -20.48 -24.66
N GLU A 290 -2.06 -21.70 -24.66
CA GLU A 290 -1.78 -22.68 -25.71
C GLU A 290 -2.94 -22.72 -26.73
N GLY A 291 -4.04 -22.03 -26.42
CA GLY A 291 -5.24 -21.98 -27.27
C GLY A 291 -5.92 -23.33 -27.43
N ALA A 292 -5.62 -24.29 -26.56
CA ALA A 292 -6.03 -25.68 -26.67
C ALA A 292 -6.22 -26.31 -25.28
N LEU A 293 -6.89 -27.47 -25.25
CA LEU A 293 -6.90 -28.35 -24.08
C LEU A 293 -5.60 -29.16 -24.07
N ILE A 294 -4.81 -29.04 -23.00
CA ILE A 294 -3.54 -29.76 -22.86
C ILE A 294 -3.76 -31.00 -22.02
N THR A 295 -3.23 -32.15 -22.44
CA THR A 295 -3.35 -33.36 -21.63
C THR A 295 -2.63 -33.20 -20.28
N ARG A 296 -3.22 -33.74 -19.21
CA ARG A 296 -2.61 -33.71 -17.87
C ARG A 296 -1.19 -34.29 -17.85
N LYS A 297 -0.94 -35.33 -18.66
CA LYS A 297 0.37 -35.96 -18.84
C LYS A 297 1.39 -35.01 -19.44
N GLN A 298 1.02 -34.29 -20.50
CA GLN A 298 1.90 -33.32 -21.17
C GLN A 298 2.27 -32.16 -20.23
N LYS A 299 1.32 -31.67 -19.42
CA LYS A 299 1.57 -30.57 -18.47
C LYS A 299 2.28 -31.03 -17.18
N GLY A 300 2.21 -32.32 -16.84
CA GLY A 300 2.65 -32.85 -15.55
C GLY A 300 1.69 -32.55 -14.40
N TRP A 301 0.46 -32.12 -14.69
CA TRP A 301 -0.57 -31.76 -13.70
C TRP A 301 -1.55 -32.92 -13.49
N ASN A 302 -1.00 -34.04 -13.01
CA ASN A 302 -1.78 -35.20 -12.64
C ASN A 302 -2.57 -34.94 -11.35
N HIS A 303 -3.74 -35.57 -11.24
CA HIS A 303 -4.63 -35.41 -10.09
C HIS A 303 -3.94 -35.91 -8.80
N GLN A 304 -3.75 -35.02 -7.82
CA GLN A 304 -3.15 -35.37 -6.54
C GLN A 304 -4.23 -35.75 -5.52
N LYS A 305 -3.91 -36.64 -4.57
CA LYS A 305 -4.82 -36.97 -3.46
C LYS A 305 -4.93 -35.80 -2.47
N PRO A 306 -6.08 -35.59 -1.79
CA PRO A 306 -7.31 -36.37 -1.87
C PRO A 306 -8.12 -36.11 -3.15
N LYS A 307 -8.67 -37.20 -3.72
CA LYS A 307 -9.62 -37.13 -4.84
C LYS A 307 -10.96 -36.59 -4.36
N ILE A 308 -11.73 -35.99 -5.27
CA ILE A 308 -13.09 -35.46 -5.01
C ILE A 308 -13.98 -36.51 -4.34
N SER A 309 -13.93 -37.76 -4.81
CA SER A 309 -14.71 -38.89 -4.30
C SER A 309 -14.42 -39.30 -2.86
N ASN A 310 -13.18 -39.11 -2.40
CA ASN A 310 -12.78 -39.44 -1.04
C ASN A 310 -13.02 -38.28 -0.06
N ALA A 311 -13.26 -37.07 -0.59
CA ALA A 311 -13.23 -35.85 0.21
C ALA A 311 -14.57 -35.50 0.89
N ILE A 312 -15.69 -36.03 0.39
CA ILE A 312 -17.04 -35.79 0.93
C ILE A 312 -17.47 -36.82 2.00
N GLN A 313 -16.68 -37.87 2.24
CA GLN A 313 -17.10 -38.99 3.11
C GLN A 313 -17.27 -38.61 4.59
N ASP A 314 -16.60 -37.55 5.05
CA ASP A 314 -16.79 -36.95 6.37
C ASP A 314 -17.28 -35.52 6.19
N LYS A 315 -18.26 -35.06 6.98
CA LYS A 315 -18.81 -33.67 6.98
C LYS A 315 -17.78 -32.56 7.32
N LYS A 316 -16.48 -32.82 7.17
CA LYS A 316 -15.40 -31.83 7.31
C LYS A 316 -15.05 -31.31 5.92
N ILE A 317 -15.14 -29.99 5.73
CA ILE A 317 -14.66 -29.31 4.53
C ILE A 317 -13.18 -29.66 4.32
N MET A 318 -12.90 -30.56 3.38
CA MET A 318 -11.54 -30.98 3.03
C MET A 318 -11.12 -30.33 1.72
N ARG A 319 -9.99 -29.62 1.75
CA ARG A 319 -9.36 -29.08 0.53
C ARG A 319 -8.96 -30.22 -0.39
N LEU A 320 -9.18 -30.04 -1.69
CA LEU A 320 -8.78 -31.02 -2.68
C LEU A 320 -7.25 -31.04 -2.84
N GLY A 321 -6.73 -32.15 -3.37
CA GLY A 321 -5.35 -32.20 -3.84
C GLY A 321 -5.11 -31.18 -4.95
N LYS A 322 -3.84 -30.85 -5.22
CA LYS A 322 -3.49 -29.96 -6.34
C LYS A 322 -4.02 -30.52 -7.66
N HIS A 323 -4.38 -29.62 -8.59
CA HIS A 323 -4.82 -29.97 -9.95
C HIS A 323 -6.12 -30.77 -10.00
N SER A 324 -7.11 -30.37 -9.19
CA SER A 324 -8.45 -30.96 -9.21
C SER A 324 -9.16 -30.64 -10.53
N LEU A 325 -9.47 -29.36 -10.78
CA LEU A 325 -10.03 -28.85 -12.03
C LEU A 325 -9.05 -27.85 -12.67
N PRO A 326 -7.88 -28.30 -13.12
CA PRO A 326 -6.76 -27.43 -13.45
C PRO A 326 -7.09 -26.40 -14.53
N VAL A 327 -6.80 -25.13 -14.22
CA VAL A 327 -6.85 -24.01 -15.15
C VAL A 327 -5.52 -23.27 -15.03
N GLU A 328 -4.76 -23.23 -16.12
CA GLU A 328 -3.45 -22.60 -16.18
C GLU A 328 -3.56 -21.07 -16.26
N ASP A 329 -2.76 -20.35 -15.46
CA ASP A 329 -2.55 -18.92 -15.67
C ASP A 329 -1.69 -18.69 -16.93
N PRO A 330 -2.08 -17.76 -17.84
CA PRO A 330 -1.41 -17.63 -19.13
C PRO A 330 0.06 -17.19 -19.07
N PHE A 331 0.48 -16.52 -18.00
CA PHE A 331 1.85 -16.06 -17.83
C PHE A 331 2.58 -16.76 -16.69
N ASP A 332 1.90 -17.13 -15.60
CA ASP A 332 2.46 -17.97 -14.53
C ASP A 332 2.16 -19.45 -14.78
N GLU A 333 3.02 -20.11 -15.56
CA GLU A 333 2.84 -21.50 -16.04
C GLU A 333 2.75 -22.55 -14.93
N ILE A 334 3.20 -22.21 -13.72
CA ILE A 334 3.20 -23.10 -12.55
C ILE A 334 1.89 -22.89 -11.76
N HIS A 335 1.20 -21.77 -11.97
CA HIS A 335 0.01 -21.42 -11.24
C HIS A 335 -1.23 -22.09 -11.80
N ASP A 336 -1.72 -23.06 -11.03
CA ASP A 336 -3.06 -23.60 -11.17
C ASP A 336 -4.08 -22.77 -10.39
N LEU A 337 -5.08 -22.22 -11.08
CA LEU A 337 -6.15 -21.43 -10.48
C LEU A 337 -7.17 -22.29 -9.71
N SER A 338 -7.15 -23.61 -9.86
CA SER A 338 -8.03 -24.56 -9.17
C SER A 338 -7.58 -24.92 -7.75
N ILE A 339 -6.40 -24.45 -7.32
CA ILE A 339 -5.84 -24.74 -5.99
C ILE A 339 -6.71 -24.24 -4.82
N VAL A 340 -7.65 -23.34 -5.09
CA VAL A 340 -8.60 -22.80 -4.11
C VAL A 340 -9.79 -23.72 -3.89
N LEU A 341 -9.99 -24.73 -4.74
CA LEU A 341 -11.17 -25.58 -4.73
C LEU A 341 -11.16 -26.57 -3.57
N ASP A 342 -12.32 -26.70 -2.91
CA ASP A 342 -12.61 -27.81 -2.02
C ASP A 342 -13.64 -28.75 -2.66
N ALA A 343 -13.95 -29.85 -1.96
CA ALA A 343 -14.85 -30.86 -2.49
C ALA A 343 -16.25 -30.28 -2.72
N GLU A 344 -16.82 -29.60 -1.72
CA GLU A 344 -18.15 -28.98 -1.79
C GLU A 344 -18.26 -27.99 -2.95
N GLY A 345 -17.25 -27.15 -3.16
CA GLY A 345 -17.20 -26.20 -4.25
C GLY A 345 -17.13 -26.86 -5.63
N VAL A 346 -16.43 -27.98 -5.79
CA VAL A 346 -16.43 -28.73 -7.06
C VAL A 346 -17.79 -29.36 -7.35
N PHE A 347 -18.45 -29.95 -6.35
CA PHE A 347 -19.80 -30.47 -6.51
C PHE A 347 -20.80 -29.37 -6.84
N GLU A 348 -20.69 -28.20 -6.19
CA GLU A 348 -21.52 -27.04 -6.48
C GLU A 348 -21.32 -26.56 -7.92
N ILE A 349 -20.06 -26.45 -8.39
CA ILE A 349 -19.76 -26.09 -9.78
C ILE A 349 -20.38 -27.10 -10.74
N ARG A 350 -20.24 -28.41 -10.46
CA ARG A 350 -20.76 -29.47 -11.32
C ARG A 350 -22.29 -29.44 -11.38
N ASP A 351 -22.95 -29.32 -10.23
CA ASP A 351 -24.40 -29.27 -10.11
C ASP A 351 -24.98 -28.06 -10.84
N GLU A 352 -24.36 -26.89 -10.69
CA GLU A 352 -24.82 -25.66 -11.35
C GLU A 352 -24.60 -25.68 -12.86
N VAL A 353 -23.53 -26.30 -13.37
CA VAL A 353 -23.34 -26.54 -14.82
C VAL A 353 -24.44 -27.45 -15.36
N LEU A 354 -24.72 -28.58 -14.68
CA LEU A 354 -25.78 -29.51 -15.08
C LEU A 354 -27.16 -28.87 -15.00
N ARG A 355 -27.41 -28.03 -13.97
CA ARG A 355 -28.63 -27.24 -13.85
C ARG A 355 -28.79 -26.27 -15.01
N ALA A 356 -27.74 -25.50 -15.32
CA ALA A 356 -27.79 -24.55 -16.43
C ALA A 356 -28.06 -25.26 -17.77
N TYR A 357 -27.40 -26.40 -18.00
CA TYR A 357 -27.64 -27.25 -19.16
C TYR A 357 -29.09 -27.75 -19.24
N SER A 358 -29.62 -28.36 -18.17
CA SER A 358 -31.01 -28.83 -18.12
C SER A 358 -32.02 -27.69 -18.34
N LEU A 359 -31.83 -26.54 -17.69
CA LEU A 359 -32.76 -25.41 -17.85
C LEU A 359 -32.75 -24.81 -19.26
N LEU A 360 -31.59 -24.82 -19.94
CA LEU A 360 -31.48 -24.41 -21.35
C LEU A 360 -32.26 -25.35 -22.28
N HIS A 361 -32.22 -26.67 -22.01
CA HIS A 361 -33.00 -27.67 -22.75
C HIS A 361 -34.51 -27.61 -22.46
N GLU A 362 -34.90 -27.16 -21.27
CA GLU A 362 -36.29 -26.90 -20.88
C GLU A 362 -36.84 -25.55 -21.38
N TYR A 363 -36.07 -24.80 -22.19
CA TYR A 363 -36.46 -23.50 -22.75
C TYR A 363 -36.73 -22.39 -21.71
N ASN A 364 -36.04 -22.42 -20.58
CA ASN A 364 -36.18 -21.41 -19.52
C ASN A 364 -35.50 -20.07 -19.89
N ASN A 365 -35.96 -18.97 -19.30
CA ASN A 365 -35.36 -17.66 -19.57
C ASN A 365 -33.96 -17.51 -18.91
N TRP A 366 -33.14 -16.61 -19.45
CA TRP A 366 -31.81 -16.29 -18.90
C TRP A 366 -31.84 -15.84 -17.44
N GLU A 367 -32.89 -15.12 -17.03
CA GLU A 367 -33.08 -14.68 -15.64
C GLU A 367 -33.22 -15.88 -14.67
N THR A 368 -33.97 -16.92 -15.06
CA THR A 368 -34.11 -18.17 -14.31
C THR A 368 -32.83 -19.00 -14.32
N ILE A 369 -32.03 -18.92 -15.37
CA ILE A 369 -30.71 -19.58 -15.37
C ILE A 369 -29.77 -18.87 -14.39
N CYS A 370 -29.88 -17.55 -14.26
CA CYS A 370 -29.03 -16.72 -13.41
C CYS A 370 -29.66 -16.32 -12.07
N GLU A 371 -30.69 -17.03 -11.58
CA GLU A 371 -31.29 -16.73 -10.27
C GLU A 371 -30.24 -16.72 -9.17
N VAL A 372 -30.43 -15.85 -8.19
CA VAL A 372 -29.50 -15.68 -7.07
C VAL A 372 -29.68 -16.80 -6.07
N LYS A 373 -28.63 -17.61 -5.85
CA LYS A 373 -28.63 -18.69 -4.85
C LYS A 373 -28.33 -18.17 -3.44
N TYR A 374 -27.36 -17.26 -3.32
CA TYR A 374 -26.85 -16.72 -2.05
C TYR A 374 -26.90 -15.18 -2.06
N PRO A 375 -28.02 -14.56 -1.64
CA PRO A 375 -28.20 -13.11 -1.65
C PRO A 375 -27.13 -12.34 -0.87
N GLU A 376 -26.60 -12.92 0.21
CA GLU A 376 -25.58 -12.34 1.08
C GLU A 376 -24.21 -12.15 0.41
N LEU A 377 -23.94 -12.87 -0.69
CA LEU A 377 -22.69 -12.76 -1.44
C LEU A 377 -22.74 -11.64 -2.49
N ILE A 378 -23.92 -11.11 -2.81
CA ILE A 378 -24.07 -10.09 -3.84
C ILE A 378 -23.77 -8.71 -3.26
N PRO A 379 -22.83 -7.95 -3.85
CA PRO A 379 -22.58 -6.58 -3.42
C PRO A 379 -23.83 -5.71 -3.60
N GLU A 380 -24.11 -4.88 -2.60
CA GLU A 380 -25.14 -3.85 -2.69
C GLU A 380 -24.91 -2.97 -3.93
N SER A 381 -26.02 -2.52 -4.53
CA SER A 381 -25.97 -1.64 -5.69
C SER A 381 -25.23 -0.34 -5.36
N PRO A 382 -24.31 0.14 -6.24
CA PRO A 382 -23.53 1.34 -5.98
C PRO A 382 -24.43 2.56 -5.70
N GLN A 383 -24.17 3.24 -4.59
CA GLN A 383 -24.81 4.51 -4.27
C GLN A 383 -24.15 5.64 -5.07
N LEU A 384 -24.73 5.95 -6.23
CA LEU A 384 -24.21 6.97 -7.15
C LEU A 384 -24.63 8.39 -6.76
N ASP A 385 -25.80 8.55 -6.16
CA ASP A 385 -26.29 9.85 -5.69
C ASP A 385 -26.05 10.02 -4.19
N LEU A 386 -25.05 10.85 -3.87
CA LEU A 386 -24.67 11.19 -2.49
C LEU A 386 -25.73 12.02 -1.76
N PHE A 387 -26.66 12.63 -2.50
CA PHE A 387 -27.70 13.54 -1.97
C PHE A 387 -29.12 13.05 -2.25
N GLY A 388 -29.30 11.79 -2.65
CA GLY A 388 -30.62 11.26 -3.00
C GLY A 388 -31.63 11.39 -1.85
N ASP A 389 -31.16 11.16 -0.63
CA ASP A 389 -31.88 11.32 0.64
C ASP A 389 -32.29 12.78 0.94
N LEU A 390 -31.46 13.74 0.54
CA LEU A 390 -31.69 15.17 0.83
C LEU A 390 -32.61 15.87 -0.15
N ARG A 391 -33.03 15.21 -1.23
CA ARG A 391 -33.89 15.82 -2.27
C ARG A 391 -35.31 16.09 -1.80
N ASN A 392 -35.81 15.27 -0.87
CA ASN A 392 -37.19 15.35 -0.39
C ASN A 392 -37.33 16.11 0.94
N LEU A 393 -36.20 16.55 1.52
CA LEU A 393 -36.16 17.28 2.79
C LEU A 393 -36.21 18.79 2.56
N SER A 394 -36.86 19.52 3.48
CA SER A 394 -36.95 20.97 3.44
C SER A 394 -35.62 21.65 3.81
N GLU A 395 -35.36 22.86 3.30
CA GLU A 395 -34.13 23.59 3.63
C GLU A 395 -34.01 23.90 5.15
N SER A 396 -35.15 24.03 5.84
CA SER A 396 -35.23 24.23 7.29
C SER A 396 -34.80 22.99 8.08
N GLU A 397 -35.23 21.80 7.66
CA GLU A 397 -34.82 20.53 8.28
C GLU A 397 -33.32 20.29 8.09
N ILE A 398 -32.79 20.58 6.90
CA ILE A 398 -31.36 20.42 6.62
C ILE A 398 -30.51 21.39 7.46
N LYS A 399 -31.00 22.61 7.74
CA LYS A 399 -30.30 23.58 8.60
C LYS A 399 -30.31 23.15 10.07
N THR A 400 -31.45 22.67 10.58
CA THR A 400 -31.57 22.16 11.95
C THR A 400 -30.70 20.93 12.17
N ASP A 401 -30.68 20.00 11.21
CA ASP A 401 -29.77 18.84 11.23
C ASP A 401 -28.30 19.26 11.23
N LEU A 402 -27.95 20.28 10.45
CA LEU A 402 -26.59 20.81 10.38
C LEU A 402 -26.17 21.50 11.69
N GLU A 403 -27.06 22.23 12.36
CA GLU A 403 -26.82 22.79 13.70
C GLU A 403 -26.62 21.68 14.74
N ASN A 404 -27.47 20.65 14.71
CA ASN A 404 -27.34 19.47 15.56
C ASN A 404 -25.99 18.78 15.34
N LEU A 405 -25.58 18.58 14.08
CA LEU A 405 -24.30 17.97 13.75
C LEU A 405 -23.09 18.83 14.17
N TYR A 406 -23.16 20.16 14.09
CA TYR A 406 -22.11 21.03 14.62
C TYR A 406 -21.99 20.94 16.13
N SER A 407 -23.12 20.87 16.85
CA SER A 407 -23.12 20.71 18.30
C SER A 407 -22.44 19.41 18.72
N GLN A 408 -22.79 18.29 18.08
CA GLN A 408 -22.17 16.99 18.29
C GLN A 408 -20.67 17.02 17.93
N LEU A 409 -20.32 17.64 16.80
CA LEU A 409 -18.95 17.75 16.36
C LEU A 409 -18.08 18.52 17.37
N ASN A 410 -18.59 19.62 17.92
CA ASN A 410 -17.88 20.41 18.93
C ASN A 410 -17.62 19.60 20.22
N ILE A 411 -18.59 18.80 20.67
CA ILE A 411 -18.44 17.92 21.84
C ILE A 411 -17.33 16.89 21.60
N VAL A 412 -17.37 16.21 20.45
CA VAL A 412 -16.37 15.21 20.08
C VAL A 412 -15.00 15.86 19.87
N GLU A 413 -14.91 17.06 19.28
CA GLU A 413 -13.65 17.77 19.09
C GLU A 413 -12.98 18.16 20.40
N LYS A 414 -13.74 18.68 21.37
CA LYS A 414 -13.23 18.95 22.72
C LYS A 414 -12.70 17.68 23.38
N SER A 415 -13.48 16.60 23.33
CA SER A 415 -13.10 15.30 23.90
C SER A 415 -11.82 14.74 23.27
N VAL A 416 -11.71 14.81 21.94
CA VAL A 416 -10.48 14.40 21.23
C VAL A 416 -9.29 15.28 21.60
N SER A 417 -9.47 16.59 21.74
CA SER A 417 -8.39 17.52 22.10
C SER A 417 -7.83 17.24 23.49
N ILE A 418 -8.71 17.02 24.49
CA ILE A 418 -8.31 16.73 25.88
C ILE A 418 -7.53 15.41 25.93
N ARG A 419 -8.03 14.34 25.30
CA ARG A 419 -7.34 13.05 25.31
C ARG A 419 -6.07 13.03 24.47
N GLU A 420 -5.96 13.88 23.45
CA GLU A 420 -4.70 14.09 22.73
C GLU A 420 -3.66 14.80 23.60
N SER A 421 -4.03 15.82 24.38
CA SER A 421 -3.08 16.48 25.29
C SER A 421 -2.62 15.54 26.39
N GLU A 422 -3.55 14.85 27.08
CA GLU A 422 -3.22 13.87 28.13
C GLU A 422 -2.27 12.78 27.63
N ARG A 423 -2.50 12.26 26.42
CA ARG A 423 -1.62 11.26 25.82
C ARG A 423 -0.24 11.83 25.52
N ASN A 424 -0.16 13.04 24.99
CA ASN A 424 1.13 13.68 24.68
C ASN A 424 1.93 13.97 25.96
N ASP A 425 1.25 14.38 27.03
CA ASP A 425 1.85 14.61 28.34
C ASP A 425 2.35 13.29 28.95
N ALA A 426 1.56 12.20 28.87
CA ALA A 426 2.00 10.88 29.31
C ALA A 426 3.25 10.40 28.53
N ILE A 427 3.29 10.60 27.21
CA ILE A 427 4.48 10.27 26.39
C ILE A 427 5.68 11.13 26.81
N ARG A 428 5.48 12.42 27.07
CA ARG A 428 6.54 13.33 27.51
C ARG A 428 7.11 12.91 28.86
N MET A 429 6.24 12.57 29.82
CA MET A 429 6.63 12.06 31.13
C MET A 429 7.38 10.74 31.04
N SER A 430 6.89 9.78 30.24
CA SER A 430 7.59 8.51 29.99
C SER A 430 9.01 8.72 29.44
N LYS A 431 9.17 9.61 28.45
CA LYS A 431 10.49 9.93 27.88
C LYS A 431 11.42 10.59 28.91
N ALA A 432 10.92 11.53 29.71
CA ALA A 432 11.71 12.18 30.74
C ALA A 432 12.17 11.19 31.81
N LEU A 433 11.29 10.30 32.27
CA LEU A 433 11.61 9.28 33.27
C LEU A 433 12.62 8.24 32.74
N ARG A 434 12.54 7.85 31.47
CA ARG A 434 13.57 6.99 30.85
C ARG A 434 14.93 7.65 30.83
N ARG A 435 15.00 8.93 30.43
CA ARG A 435 16.25 9.70 30.43
C ARG A 435 16.83 9.81 31.84
N ASN A 436 16.01 10.07 32.85
CA ASN A 436 16.46 10.06 34.25
C ASN A 436 17.01 8.69 34.67
N ALA A 437 16.37 7.60 34.27
CA ALA A 437 16.86 6.24 34.56
C ALA A 437 18.17 5.91 33.83
N GLU A 438 18.36 6.39 32.61
CA GLU A 438 19.62 6.28 31.84
C GLU A 438 20.73 7.08 32.52
N LEU A 439 20.49 8.34 32.84
CA LEU A 439 21.42 9.22 33.57
C LEU A 439 21.82 8.64 34.93
N ALA A 440 20.87 8.03 35.67
CA ALA A 440 21.15 7.37 36.93
C ALA A 440 22.06 6.12 36.76
N LYS A 441 21.88 5.36 35.67
CA LYS A 441 22.78 4.25 35.33
C LYS A 441 24.17 4.75 34.95
N GLU A 442 24.26 5.78 34.12
CA GLU A 442 25.54 6.42 33.77
C GLU A 442 26.28 6.92 35.02
N GLN A 443 25.56 7.59 35.93
CA GLN A 443 26.11 8.01 37.21
C GLN A 443 26.63 6.82 38.03
N SER A 444 25.87 5.71 38.09
CA SER A 444 26.28 4.50 38.82
C SER A 444 27.53 3.86 38.22
N VAL A 445 27.61 3.76 36.89
CA VAL A 445 28.78 3.21 36.18
C VAL A 445 30.01 4.08 36.45
N LEU A 446 29.91 5.38 36.22
CA LEU A 446 31.01 6.32 36.47
C LEU A 446 31.47 6.25 37.92
N SER A 447 30.53 6.23 38.87
CA SER A 447 30.83 6.12 40.31
C SER A 447 31.55 4.81 40.67
N SER A 448 31.19 3.69 40.02
CA SER A 448 31.83 2.39 40.25
C SER A 448 33.28 2.36 39.74
N GLU A 449 33.58 3.11 38.67
CA GLU A 449 34.92 3.18 38.09
C GLU A 449 35.87 4.14 38.84
N LEU A 450 35.34 5.09 39.62
CA LEU A 450 36.17 6.07 40.35
C LEU A 450 37.10 5.43 41.38
N ARG A 451 36.65 4.37 42.09
CA ARG A 451 37.44 3.72 43.15
C ARG A 451 38.60 2.89 42.57
N PRO A 452 38.40 1.99 41.59
CA PRO A 452 39.50 1.29 40.94
C PRO A 452 40.50 2.24 40.28
N ARG A 453 40.03 3.29 39.59
CA ARG A 453 40.91 4.31 38.99
C ARG A 453 41.74 5.02 40.04
N ARG A 454 41.18 5.33 41.22
CA ARG A 454 41.94 5.95 42.30
C ARG A 454 43.11 5.06 42.74
N SER A 455 42.87 3.76 42.91
CA SER A 455 43.93 2.79 43.24
C SER A 455 45.02 2.75 42.15
N GLN A 456 44.64 2.81 40.86
CA GLN A 456 45.59 2.85 39.74
C GLN A 456 46.40 4.15 39.72
N ILE A 457 45.77 5.29 40.06
CA ILE A 457 46.45 6.58 40.19
C ILE A 457 47.50 6.51 41.30
N ASP A 458 47.13 5.96 42.47
CA ASP A 458 48.04 5.84 43.60
C ASP A 458 49.21 4.88 43.27
N GLU A 459 48.97 3.78 42.54
CA GLU A 459 50.03 2.88 42.04
C GLU A 459 50.94 3.57 41.00
N ALA A 460 50.36 4.27 40.03
CA ALA A 460 51.12 5.02 39.02
C ALA A 460 51.93 6.16 39.65
N GLN A 461 51.41 6.79 40.70
CA GLN A 461 52.12 7.78 41.50
C GLN A 461 53.31 7.13 42.23
N SER A 462 53.10 5.99 42.90
CA SER A 462 54.19 5.28 43.57
C SER A 462 55.30 4.87 42.59
N LYS A 463 54.95 4.36 41.40
CA LYS A 463 55.91 4.00 40.34
C LYS A 463 56.65 5.22 39.78
N ARG A 464 55.97 6.35 39.66
CA ARG A 464 56.58 7.62 39.22
C ARG A 464 57.59 8.09 40.26
N ASP A 465 57.18 8.09 41.53
CA ASP A 465 57.97 8.63 42.63
C ASP A 465 59.18 7.72 42.92
N SER A 466 59.05 6.40 42.82
CA SER A 466 60.17 5.45 42.95
C SER A 466 61.19 5.53 41.82
N SER A 467 60.77 5.94 40.62
CA SER A 467 61.67 6.12 39.47
C SER A 467 62.26 7.53 39.39
N ASN A 468 61.79 8.46 40.21
CA ASN A 468 62.21 9.85 40.14
C ASN A 468 63.55 10.08 40.84
N ASN A 469 64.64 10.00 40.08
CA ASN A 469 65.99 10.27 40.56
C ASN A 469 66.41 11.75 40.45
N ASN A 470 65.46 12.68 40.25
CA ASN A 470 65.71 14.13 40.07
C ASN A 470 66.70 14.48 38.95
N TYR A 471 66.79 13.65 37.92
CA TYR A 471 67.61 13.95 36.74
C TYR A 471 67.03 15.11 35.92
N ILE A 472 67.91 15.76 35.17
CA ILE A 472 67.60 16.85 34.25
C ILE A 472 66.57 16.35 33.20
N PRO A 473 65.64 17.19 32.71
CA PRO A 473 64.70 16.81 31.67
C PRO A 473 65.30 16.05 30.49
N VAL A 474 64.58 15.04 29.99
CA VAL A 474 65.01 14.12 28.91
C VAL A 474 65.64 14.84 27.71
N HIS A 475 65.09 15.98 27.29
CA HIS A 475 65.59 16.75 26.15
C HIS A 475 66.98 17.36 26.39
N LEU A 476 67.26 17.82 27.61
CA LEU A 476 68.58 18.38 27.96
C LEU A 476 69.63 17.28 28.08
N ILE A 477 69.25 16.07 28.49
CA ILE A 477 70.14 14.90 28.47
C ILE A 477 70.45 14.49 27.02
N GLU A 478 69.45 14.51 26.13
CA GLU A 478 69.64 14.25 24.70
C GLU A 478 70.59 15.27 24.05
N ASP A 479 70.46 16.55 24.40
CA ASP A 479 71.35 17.61 23.93
C ASP A 479 72.80 17.41 24.41
N GLU A 480 73.01 17.07 25.70
CA GLU A 480 74.33 16.80 26.26
C GLU A 480 74.94 15.50 25.72
N LEU A 481 74.13 14.45 25.47
CA LEU A 481 74.56 13.23 24.78
C LEU A 481 75.06 13.54 23.37
N HIS A 482 74.35 14.39 22.62
CA HIS A 482 74.77 14.81 21.29
C HIS A 482 76.08 15.60 21.33
N ARG A 483 76.24 16.52 22.29
CA ARG A 483 77.47 17.32 22.47
C ARG A 483 78.67 16.44 22.80
N THR A 484 78.52 15.53 23.76
CA THR A 484 79.58 14.62 24.21
C THR A 484 79.96 13.63 23.12
N TYR A 485 78.99 13.04 22.41
CA TYR A 485 79.23 12.20 21.24
C TYR A 485 80.00 12.95 20.15
N HIS A 486 79.56 14.16 19.79
CA HIS A 486 80.23 14.97 18.78
C HIS A 486 81.67 15.29 19.18
N ASN A 487 81.94 15.57 20.45
CA ASN A 487 83.29 15.82 20.95
C ASN A 487 84.19 14.58 20.89
N LEU A 488 83.64 13.38 21.08
CA LEU A 488 84.36 12.10 20.96
C LEU A 488 84.62 11.70 19.50
N THR A 489 83.72 12.03 18.57
CA THR A 489 83.82 11.60 17.16
C THR A 489 84.48 12.61 16.22
N LYS A 490 84.77 13.84 16.70
CA LYS A 490 85.35 14.89 15.86
C LYS A 490 86.82 14.57 15.56
N GLN A 491 87.14 14.32 14.28
CA GLN A 491 88.53 14.21 13.83
C GLN A 491 89.23 15.58 13.95
N SER A 492 90.42 15.60 14.55
CA SER A 492 91.20 16.82 14.70
C SER A 492 91.83 17.20 13.35
N GLU A 493 91.44 18.34 12.78
CA GLU A 493 92.09 18.90 11.58
C GLU A 493 93.45 19.57 11.89
N THR A 494 93.78 19.76 13.17
CA THR A 494 94.97 20.50 13.65
C THR A 494 96.07 19.62 14.26
N GLY A 495 95.92 18.29 14.23
CA GLY A 495 96.92 17.33 14.71
C GLY A 495 97.11 17.25 16.23
N ILE A 496 96.22 17.86 17.02
CA ILE A 496 96.25 17.77 18.49
C ILE A 496 95.19 16.75 18.92
N GLU A 497 95.66 15.56 19.29
CA GLU A 497 94.81 14.49 19.82
C GLU A 497 94.36 14.79 21.26
N LEU A 498 93.17 14.32 21.63
CA LEU A 498 92.68 14.40 23.00
C LEU A 498 93.58 13.55 23.91
N SER A 499 93.96 14.10 25.06
CA SER A 499 94.66 13.29 26.08
C SER A 499 93.79 12.12 26.50
N PHE A 500 94.40 10.94 26.66
CA PHE A 500 93.75 9.72 27.11
C PHE A 500 92.91 9.90 28.38
N GLU A 501 93.35 10.75 29.33
CA GLU A 501 92.60 11.04 30.54
C GLU A 501 91.30 11.82 30.26
N LYS A 502 91.32 12.76 29.32
CA LYS A 502 90.14 13.53 28.91
C LYS A 502 89.16 12.68 28.12
N GLU A 503 89.66 11.81 27.25
CA GLU A 503 88.84 10.87 26.49
C GLU A 503 88.14 9.87 27.43
N LYS A 504 88.88 9.30 28.38
CA LYS A 504 88.32 8.43 29.42
C LYS A 504 87.23 9.12 30.25
N ALA A 505 87.44 10.39 30.62
CA ALA A 505 86.44 11.18 31.34
C ALA A 505 85.18 11.44 30.50
N LEU A 506 85.34 11.76 29.21
CA LEU A 506 84.21 11.97 28.29
C LEU A 506 83.43 10.68 28.04
N PHE A 507 84.08 9.53 27.88
CA PHE A 507 83.40 8.24 27.77
C PHE A 507 82.65 7.86 29.05
N SER A 508 83.25 8.09 30.22
CA SER A 508 82.58 7.86 31.52
C SER A 508 81.32 8.72 31.63
N TRP A 509 81.42 10.00 31.32
CA TRP A 509 80.30 10.93 31.33
C TRP A 509 79.23 10.58 30.28
N PHE A 510 79.63 10.10 29.10
CA PHE A 510 78.70 9.64 28.06
C PHE A 510 77.88 8.42 28.52
N PHE A 511 78.51 7.42 29.14
CA PHE A 511 77.79 6.27 29.69
C PHE A 511 76.89 6.64 30.87
N GLU A 512 77.31 7.61 31.70
CA GLU A 512 76.48 8.16 32.76
C GLU A 512 75.24 8.86 32.18
N LEU A 513 75.40 9.68 31.13
CA LEU A 513 74.29 10.32 30.42
C LEU A 513 73.37 9.29 29.74
N GLN A 514 73.88 8.20 29.19
CA GLN A 514 73.06 7.11 28.63
C GLN A 514 72.21 6.45 29.71
N SER A 515 72.80 6.15 30.88
CA SER A 515 72.08 5.60 32.03
C SER A 515 71.02 6.57 32.55
N MET A 516 71.36 7.86 32.66
CA MET A 516 70.42 8.93 33.04
C MET A 516 69.27 9.05 32.04
N HIS A 517 69.53 8.91 30.74
CA HIS A 517 68.53 8.98 29.69
C HIS A 517 67.50 7.86 29.78
N GLU A 518 67.94 6.62 30.01
CA GLU A 518 67.06 5.47 30.19
C GLU A 518 66.15 5.66 31.41
N HIS A 519 66.70 6.10 32.55
CA HIS A 519 65.93 6.38 33.75
C HIS A 519 64.94 7.53 33.53
N ALA A 520 65.37 8.65 32.92
CA ALA A 520 64.52 9.80 32.66
C ALA A 520 63.35 9.47 31.70
N LYS A 521 63.57 8.59 30.71
CA LYS A 521 62.52 8.06 29.83
C LYS A 521 61.46 7.27 30.60
N ILE A 522 61.88 6.40 31.52
CA ILE A 522 60.98 5.60 32.37
C ILE A 522 60.13 6.52 33.26
N THR A 523 60.76 7.50 33.92
CA THR A 523 60.07 8.48 34.77
C THR A 523 59.06 9.30 33.98
N ARG A 524 59.41 9.76 32.77
CA ARG A 524 58.49 10.47 31.87
C ARG A 524 57.31 9.60 31.46
N LYS A 525 57.52 8.30 31.22
CA LYS A 525 56.46 7.34 30.89
C LYS A 525 55.48 7.18 32.05
N HIS A 526 55.98 6.96 33.28
CA HIS A 526 55.14 6.85 34.48
C HIS A 526 54.39 8.17 34.77
N HIS A 527 55.05 9.32 34.61
CA HIS A 527 54.41 10.62 34.79
C HIS A 527 53.29 10.89 33.77
N ARG A 528 53.48 10.54 32.50
CA ARG A 528 52.42 10.64 31.47
C ARG A 528 51.22 9.76 31.79
N GLU A 529 51.46 8.53 32.24
CA GLU A 529 50.39 7.60 32.59
C GLU A 529 49.60 8.09 33.81
N PHE A 530 50.30 8.63 34.82
CA PHE A 530 49.67 9.29 35.97
C PHE A 530 48.76 10.45 35.52
N LEU A 531 49.27 11.38 34.70
CA LEU A 531 48.47 12.51 34.20
C LEU A 531 47.25 12.05 33.39
N ARG A 532 47.40 11.00 32.57
CA ARG A 532 46.31 10.41 31.80
C ARG A 532 45.18 9.94 32.71
N LEU A 533 45.52 9.22 33.78
CA LEU A 533 44.54 8.70 34.74
C LEU A 533 43.87 9.81 35.57
N VAL A 534 44.63 10.83 35.99
CA VAL A 534 44.09 11.99 36.73
C VAL A 534 43.10 12.78 35.87
N ASN A 535 43.45 13.09 34.62
CA ASN A 535 42.55 13.81 33.71
C ASN A 535 41.27 13.02 33.43
N GLN A 536 41.37 11.69 33.28
CA GLN A 536 40.19 10.83 33.13
C GLN A 536 39.30 10.85 34.38
N GLN A 537 39.88 10.87 35.57
CA GLN A 537 39.15 10.97 36.83
C GLN A 537 38.42 12.32 36.96
N GLU A 538 39.10 13.43 36.65
CA GLU A 538 38.50 14.77 36.69
C GLU A 538 37.33 14.91 35.71
N ASN A 539 37.50 14.41 34.49
CA ASN A 539 36.43 14.39 33.49
C ASN A 539 35.22 13.57 33.96
N ALA A 540 35.44 12.40 34.58
CA ALA A 540 34.36 11.58 35.13
C ALA A 540 33.62 12.30 36.27
N ILE A 541 34.34 13.01 37.15
CA ILE A 541 33.74 13.80 38.24
C ILE A 541 32.91 14.97 37.69
N ASN A 542 33.42 15.70 36.69
CA ASN A 542 32.69 16.79 36.06
C ASN A 542 31.42 16.26 35.36
N HIS A 543 31.52 15.14 34.65
CA HIS A 543 30.35 14.51 34.02
C HIS A 543 29.29 14.09 35.05
N ILE A 544 29.69 13.57 36.22
CA ILE A 544 28.75 13.27 37.31
C ILE A 544 28.06 14.55 37.83
N LYS A 545 28.75 15.69 37.89
CA LYS A 545 28.15 16.97 38.28
C LYS A 545 27.11 17.43 37.25
N ASP A 546 27.45 17.33 35.96
CA ASP A 546 26.54 17.68 34.87
C ASP A 546 25.28 16.80 34.89
N ILE A 547 25.45 15.49 35.08
CA ILE A 547 24.33 14.54 35.25
C ILE A 547 23.43 14.94 36.43
N LYS A 548 24.00 15.33 37.58
CA LYS A 548 23.21 15.78 38.73
C LYS A 548 22.43 17.07 38.47
N HIS A 549 22.93 17.94 37.61
CA HIS A 549 22.20 19.14 37.18
C HIS A 549 21.10 18.83 36.15
N GLU A 550 21.28 17.82 35.30
CA GLU A 550 20.27 17.38 34.33
C GLU A 550 19.15 16.53 34.93
N ILE A 551 19.44 15.77 36.00
CA ILE A 551 18.43 14.95 36.67
C ILE A 551 17.36 15.86 37.28
N ILE A 552 16.17 15.80 36.71
CA ILE A 552 14.98 16.41 37.29
C ILE A 552 14.64 15.63 38.57
N ASP A 553 14.36 16.31 39.68
CA ASP A 553 14.00 15.65 40.94
C ASP A 553 12.55 15.13 40.84
N VAL A 554 12.39 13.95 40.25
CA VAL A 554 11.09 13.33 39.96
C VAL A 554 10.75 12.22 40.96
N LYS A 555 11.29 12.27 42.18
CA LYS A 555 11.14 11.22 43.21
C LYS A 555 9.69 10.84 43.55
N ASN A 556 8.73 11.71 43.22
CA ASN A 556 7.30 11.52 43.49
C ASN A 556 6.44 11.12 42.26
N LEU A 557 7.01 10.92 41.06
CA LEU A 557 6.23 10.33 39.96
C LEU A 557 6.54 8.85 39.79
N GLY A 558 5.49 8.09 39.41
CA GLY A 558 5.52 6.64 39.24
C GLY A 558 6.47 6.14 38.14
N ASN A 559 6.36 4.86 37.80
CA ASN A 559 7.28 4.24 36.85
C ASN A 559 6.97 4.71 35.41
N PHE A 560 7.99 4.82 34.55
CA PHE A 560 7.80 5.18 33.13
C PHE A 560 6.85 4.23 32.39
N ARG A 561 6.76 2.96 32.84
CA ARG A 561 5.84 1.95 32.30
C ARG A 561 4.38 2.32 32.53
N ASP A 562 4.04 2.94 33.66
CA ASP A 562 2.68 3.34 33.98
C ASP A 562 2.19 4.43 33.01
N PHE A 563 3.08 5.35 32.65
CA PHE A 563 2.82 6.38 31.64
C PHE A 563 2.74 5.81 30.21
N ASP A 564 3.53 4.78 29.88
CA ASP A 564 3.39 4.08 28.59
C ASP A 564 2.03 3.40 28.47
N ASP A 565 1.58 2.74 29.52
CA ASP A 565 0.30 2.02 29.54
C ASP A 565 -0.88 3.00 29.56
N LEU A 566 -0.76 4.12 30.27
CA LEU A 566 -1.70 5.24 30.15
C LEU A 566 -1.78 5.77 28.72
N ALA A 567 -0.64 6.00 28.06
CA ALA A 567 -0.61 6.48 26.68
C ALA A 567 -1.22 5.49 25.68
N LYS A 568 -1.06 4.18 25.92
CA LYS A 568 -1.72 3.11 25.14
C LYS A 568 -3.23 3.10 25.37
N ARG A 569 -3.68 3.16 26.64
CA ARG A 569 -5.11 3.18 26.99
C ARG A 569 -5.81 4.38 26.36
N LEU A 570 -5.22 5.56 26.50
CA LEU A 570 -5.70 6.79 25.85
C LEU A 570 -5.75 6.65 24.32
N LEU A 571 -4.79 5.97 23.69
CA LEU A 571 -4.84 5.72 22.25
C LEU A 571 -6.02 4.84 21.84
N ILE A 572 -6.35 3.81 22.64
CA ILE A 572 -7.49 2.92 22.40
C ILE A 572 -8.80 3.71 22.48
N GLU A 573 -8.97 4.54 23.52
CA GLU A 573 -10.14 5.41 23.71
C GLU A 573 -10.26 6.50 22.62
N LEU A 574 -9.12 6.99 22.12
CA LEU A 574 -9.07 8.06 21.13
C LEU A 574 -9.49 7.61 19.72
N ASN A 575 -9.27 6.34 19.38
CA ASN A 575 -9.59 5.79 18.06
C ASN A 575 -11.08 5.89 17.68
N PRO A 576 -12.06 5.45 18.52
CA PRO A 576 -13.48 5.61 18.20
C PRO A 576 -13.90 7.07 18.11
N LEU A 577 -13.44 7.94 19.02
CA LEU A 577 -13.73 9.38 18.97
C LEU A 577 -13.20 10.04 17.69
N LYS A 578 -11.99 9.66 17.24
CA LYS A 578 -11.43 10.11 15.96
C LYS A 578 -12.25 9.64 14.77
N LYS A 579 -12.82 8.44 14.82
CA LYS A 579 -13.69 7.88 13.78
C LYS A 579 -15.00 8.65 13.71
N GLU A 580 -15.64 8.87 14.85
CA GLU A 580 -16.87 9.66 14.98
C GLU A 580 -16.69 11.10 14.49
N ARG A 581 -15.62 11.78 14.94
CA ARG A 581 -15.27 13.14 14.46
C ARG A 581 -15.15 13.19 12.94
N ARG A 582 -14.54 12.16 12.30
CA ARG A 582 -14.42 12.10 10.84
C ARG A 582 -15.78 11.90 10.18
N LYS A 583 -16.66 11.06 10.74
CA LYS A 583 -18.02 10.83 10.26
C LYS A 583 -18.84 12.13 10.31
N LEU A 584 -18.88 12.79 11.47
CA LEU A 584 -19.59 14.06 11.65
C LEU A 584 -19.07 15.15 10.70
N ARG A 585 -17.75 15.32 10.57
CA ARG A 585 -17.17 16.29 9.61
C ARG A 585 -17.53 15.99 8.14
N ARG A 586 -17.70 14.72 7.77
CA ARG A 586 -18.12 14.34 6.41
C ARG A 586 -19.59 14.69 6.19
N GLU A 587 -20.46 14.39 7.15
CA GLU A 587 -21.88 14.72 7.07
C GLU A 587 -22.12 16.22 7.04
N VAL A 588 -21.48 16.98 7.93
CA VAL A 588 -21.52 18.46 7.90
C VAL A 588 -21.08 18.99 6.53
N GLY A 589 -19.96 18.49 5.99
CA GLY A 589 -19.48 18.89 4.66
C GLY A 589 -20.42 18.49 3.52
N ARG A 590 -21.17 17.39 3.67
CA ARG A 590 -22.20 16.93 2.72
C ARG A 590 -23.39 17.88 2.73
N LEU A 591 -23.98 18.17 3.90
CA LEU A 591 -25.11 19.10 4.04
C LEU A 591 -24.74 20.52 3.60
N GLU A 592 -23.55 21.03 3.97
CA GLU A 592 -23.06 22.33 3.51
C GLU A 592 -22.97 22.39 1.97
N ALA A 593 -22.47 21.33 1.33
CA ALA A 593 -22.35 21.27 -0.12
C ALA A 593 -23.73 21.26 -0.80
N TRP A 594 -24.71 20.59 -0.19
CA TRP A 594 -26.10 20.58 -0.66
C TRP A 594 -26.75 21.98 -0.56
N LEU A 595 -26.65 22.64 0.59
CA LEU A 595 -27.17 24.00 0.78
C LEU A 595 -26.52 25.01 -0.18
N ARG A 596 -25.22 24.89 -0.45
CA ARG A 596 -24.53 25.71 -1.46
C ARG A 596 -25.07 25.46 -2.87
N LYS A 597 -25.45 24.22 -3.20
CA LYS A 597 -26.01 23.86 -4.51
C LYS A 597 -27.42 24.43 -4.69
N GLN A 598 -28.26 24.38 -3.67
CA GLN A 598 -29.60 24.99 -3.70
C GLN A 598 -29.54 26.51 -3.84
N LYS A 599 -28.62 27.20 -3.14
CA LYS A 599 -28.42 28.65 -3.31
C LYS A 599 -27.89 29.07 -4.69
N HIS A 600 -27.37 28.12 -5.47
CA HIS A 600 -26.82 28.35 -6.80
C HIS A 600 -27.67 27.75 -7.94
N THR A 601 -28.94 27.42 -7.72
CA THR A 601 -29.85 27.14 -8.84
C THR A 601 -29.87 28.34 -9.79
N PRO A 602 -29.57 28.15 -11.09
CA PRO A 602 -29.54 29.24 -12.04
C PRO A 602 -30.98 29.68 -12.32
N ASN A 603 -31.37 30.84 -11.79
CA ASN A 603 -32.49 31.57 -12.38
C ASN A 603 -32.16 31.81 -13.85
N LYS A 604 -32.93 31.18 -14.74
CA LYS A 604 -32.98 31.55 -16.15
C LYS A 604 -33.36 33.03 -16.23
N GLN A 605 -32.67 33.73 -17.12
CA GLN A 605 -32.88 35.13 -17.52
C GLN A 605 -32.43 36.20 -16.52
N GLN A 606 -31.21 36.70 -16.73
CA GLN A 606 -31.00 38.12 -17.04
C GLN A 606 -29.61 38.31 -17.65
N HIS A 607 -29.60 38.66 -18.94
CA HIS A 607 -28.43 39.21 -19.61
C HIS A 607 -28.05 40.53 -18.92
N LYS A 608 -26.98 40.56 -18.13
CA LYS A 608 -26.25 41.79 -17.83
C LYS A 608 -24.75 41.58 -17.95
N ASN A 609 -24.21 42.21 -19.00
CA ASN A 609 -22.84 42.61 -19.28
C ASN A 609 -21.76 42.12 -18.30
N ARG A 610 -20.98 41.15 -18.80
CA ARG A 610 -19.66 40.78 -18.26
C ARG A 610 -18.74 42.00 -18.32
N LYS A 611 -18.54 42.69 -17.19
CA LYS A 611 -17.28 43.40 -16.93
C LYS A 611 -16.22 42.35 -16.62
N SER A 612 -15.14 42.35 -17.41
CA SER A 612 -13.96 41.54 -17.21
C SER A 612 -13.32 41.87 -15.86
N ARG A 613 -13.28 40.90 -14.93
CA ARG A 613 -12.37 40.96 -13.79
C ARG A 613 -11.03 40.41 -14.22
N THR A 614 -10.14 41.34 -14.53
CA THR A 614 -8.70 41.19 -14.57
C THR A 614 -8.21 40.47 -13.31
N THR A 615 -7.59 39.30 -13.50
CA THR A 615 -6.76 38.68 -12.47
C THR A 615 -5.41 39.38 -12.46
N ARG A 616 -5.20 40.30 -11.52
CA ARG A 616 -3.87 40.63 -10.97
C ARG A 616 -4.02 41.36 -9.64
N ARG A 617 -3.12 41.01 -8.71
CA ARG A 617 -2.69 41.78 -7.52
C ARG A 617 -3.65 41.85 -6.33
N LYS A 618 -3.51 40.91 -5.38
CA LYS A 618 -3.96 41.08 -3.99
C LYS A 618 -2.84 41.50 -3.02
N ASN A 619 -1.59 41.55 -3.48
CA ASN A 619 -0.45 42.00 -2.67
C ASN A 619 -0.09 43.49 -2.88
N ASP A 620 -0.61 44.13 -3.94
CA ASP A 620 -0.23 45.51 -4.31
C ASP A 620 -1.17 46.56 -3.69
N THR A 621 -2.38 46.15 -3.26
CA THR A 621 -3.35 47.00 -2.56
C THR A 621 -2.91 47.26 -1.11
N ASN A 622 -2.39 46.23 -0.45
CA ASN A 622 -1.97 46.33 0.95
C ASN A 622 -0.72 47.23 1.11
N VAL A 623 0.22 47.17 0.15
CA VAL A 623 1.43 48.02 0.18
C VAL A 623 1.08 49.49 -0.05
N LYS A 624 0.13 49.81 -0.92
CA LYS A 624 -0.33 51.20 -1.14
C LYS A 624 -1.07 51.78 0.06
N GLU A 625 -1.93 50.99 0.71
CA GLU A 625 -2.62 51.42 1.94
C GLU A 625 -1.62 51.64 3.09
N ILE A 626 -0.63 50.78 3.24
CA ILE A 626 0.43 50.93 4.25
C ILE A 626 1.30 52.16 3.95
N LYS A 627 1.64 52.42 2.68
CA LYS A 627 2.37 53.64 2.28
C LYS A 627 1.56 54.91 2.56
N ASN A 628 0.24 54.88 2.33
CA ASN A 628 -0.64 56.00 2.64
C ASN A 628 -0.78 56.25 4.15
N LYS A 629 -0.84 55.19 4.98
CA LYS A 629 -0.81 55.30 6.45
C LYS A 629 0.47 55.93 6.98
N VAL A 630 1.61 55.62 6.36
CA VAL A 630 2.90 56.23 6.71
C VAL A 630 2.96 57.71 6.30
N ILE A 631 2.29 58.09 5.20
CA ILE A 631 2.18 59.49 4.77
C ILE A 631 1.18 60.28 5.64
N SER A 632 0.07 59.65 6.08
CA SER A 632 -0.96 60.29 6.91
C SER A 632 -0.62 60.37 8.39
N GLY A 633 0.39 59.62 8.86
CA GLY A 633 0.79 59.58 10.28
C GLY A 633 -0.10 58.71 11.17
N ASP A 634 -0.90 57.82 10.57
CA ASP A 634 -1.80 56.92 11.31
C ASP A 634 -1.05 55.78 12.03
N SER A 635 -1.68 55.19 13.05
CA SER A 635 -1.09 54.12 13.87
C SER A 635 -0.57 52.95 13.03
N PHE A 636 0.70 52.58 13.24
CA PHE A 636 1.47 51.66 12.41
C PHE A 636 1.81 50.36 13.16
N SER A 637 1.46 49.19 12.61
CA SER A 637 1.69 47.89 13.27
C SER A 637 3.01 47.23 12.87
N LEU A 638 3.53 46.32 13.71
CA LEU A 638 4.77 45.57 13.41
C LEU A 638 4.66 44.67 12.17
N GLN A 639 3.46 44.17 11.84
CA GLN A 639 3.24 43.44 10.59
C GLN A 639 3.26 44.37 9.36
N ASP A 640 2.82 45.62 9.52
CA ASP A 640 2.87 46.63 8.45
C ASP A 640 4.32 47.08 8.19
N LEU A 641 5.17 47.14 9.23
CA LEU A 641 6.60 47.40 9.12
C LEU A 641 7.33 46.31 8.30
N ASP A 642 7.05 45.04 8.60
CA ASP A 642 7.65 43.89 7.90
C ASP A 642 7.23 43.85 6.42
N LEU A 643 5.97 44.19 6.12
CA LEU A 643 5.47 44.34 4.75
C LEU A 643 6.12 45.53 4.01
N LEU A 644 6.33 46.66 4.68
CA LEU A 644 6.97 47.85 4.11
C LEU A 644 8.46 47.58 3.81
N LEU A 645 9.18 46.93 4.73
CA LEU A 645 10.59 46.54 4.56
C LEU A 645 10.79 45.56 3.41
N LYS A 646 9.90 44.56 3.29
CA LYS A 646 9.91 43.62 2.15
C LYS A 646 9.59 44.29 0.81
N SER A 647 8.93 45.44 0.82
CA SER A 647 8.53 46.18 -0.39
C SER A 647 9.52 47.27 -0.84
N GLY A 648 10.68 47.40 -0.18
CA GLY A 648 11.74 48.36 -0.55
C GLY A 648 11.93 49.54 0.41
N GLY A 649 11.31 49.48 1.60
CA GLY A 649 11.51 50.45 2.67
C GLY A 649 10.97 51.86 2.38
N LEU A 650 11.21 52.79 3.31
CA LEU A 650 10.70 54.17 3.29
C LEU A 650 11.14 54.98 2.05
N LYS A 651 12.28 54.62 1.44
CA LYS A 651 12.78 55.27 0.21
C LYS A 651 11.84 55.10 -0.99
N SER A 652 11.01 54.05 -0.99
CA SER A 652 10.07 53.75 -2.08
C SER A 652 8.73 54.50 -2.00
N VAL A 653 8.55 55.35 -0.99
CA VAL A 653 7.31 56.13 -0.78
C VAL A 653 7.29 57.39 -1.66
N ASN A 654 8.46 57.90 -2.06
CA ASN A 654 8.58 59.16 -2.81
C ASN A 654 8.70 59.03 -4.34
N ASN A 655 8.72 57.81 -4.91
CA ASN A 655 8.86 57.64 -6.36
C ASN A 655 7.53 57.26 -7.01
N GLN A 656 6.91 58.22 -7.70
CA GLN A 656 5.85 57.97 -8.70
C GLN A 656 6.45 57.78 -10.10
N SER A 657 5.70 57.06 -10.95
CA SER A 657 5.84 56.81 -12.40
C SER A 657 7.05 56.01 -12.92
N ASP A 658 6.81 54.82 -13.47
CA ASP A 658 6.70 54.65 -14.94
C ASP A 658 6.31 53.22 -15.38
N ASN A 659 5.37 53.15 -16.32
CA ASN A 659 4.93 51.93 -17.02
C ASN A 659 5.78 51.71 -18.28
N ASN A 660 6.21 50.47 -18.56
CA ASN A 660 6.04 49.78 -19.87
C ASN A 660 6.96 48.55 -20.01
N LYS A 661 6.40 47.36 -20.31
CA LYS A 661 6.68 46.56 -21.53
C LYS A 661 6.09 45.13 -21.52
N LYS A 662 5.38 44.88 -22.64
CA LYS A 662 5.28 43.68 -23.51
C LYS A 662 4.75 42.34 -22.97
N SER A 663 3.62 41.96 -23.56
CA SER A 663 2.96 40.65 -23.58
C SER A 663 3.63 39.69 -24.56
N ASN A 664 3.68 38.40 -24.20
CA ASN A 664 3.79 37.30 -25.16
C ASN A 664 2.72 36.26 -24.80
N ASN A 665 1.85 35.97 -25.77
CA ASN A 665 0.74 35.02 -25.69
C ASN A 665 1.21 33.61 -26.04
N GLN A 666 0.95 32.64 -25.17
CA GLN A 666 0.85 31.23 -25.57
C GLN A 666 -0.51 30.67 -25.14
N LYS A 667 -1.24 30.17 -26.14
CA LYS A 667 -2.57 29.58 -26.05
C LYS A 667 -2.50 28.24 -25.30
N THR A 668 -3.27 28.09 -24.22
CA THR A 668 -3.61 26.79 -23.64
C THR A 668 -5.13 26.60 -23.62
N LYS A 669 -5.55 25.40 -24.05
CA LYS A 669 -6.93 24.96 -24.29
C LYS A 669 -7.75 24.96 -22.98
N LYS A 670 -9.00 25.39 -23.08
CA LYS A 670 -9.99 25.42 -21.99
C LYS A 670 -10.41 24.00 -21.59
N ASN A 671 -10.11 23.60 -20.35
CA ASN A 671 -10.78 22.46 -19.69
C ASN A 671 -11.98 22.96 -18.88
N LYS A 672 -13.13 22.28 -19.01
CA LYS A 672 -14.35 22.50 -18.22
C LYS A 672 -14.08 22.29 -16.72
N PRO A 673 -14.67 23.06 -15.79
CA PRO A 673 -14.42 22.89 -14.37
C PRO A 673 -15.17 21.65 -13.85
N THR A 674 -14.41 20.65 -13.38
CA THR A 674 -14.95 19.58 -12.53
C THR A 674 -14.97 20.10 -11.09
N LEU A 675 -16.16 20.35 -10.55
CA LEU A 675 -16.37 20.78 -9.17
C LEU A 675 -16.20 19.58 -8.23
N GLN A 676 -15.12 19.58 -7.43
CA GLN A 676 -14.99 18.71 -6.27
C GLN A 676 -15.37 19.48 -4.99
N PRO A 677 -15.99 18.83 -3.99
CA PRO A 677 -16.30 19.49 -2.72
C PRO A 677 -15.01 19.95 -2.04
N HIS A 678 -14.97 21.23 -1.68
CA HIS A 678 -13.87 21.83 -0.93
C HIS A 678 -13.83 21.22 0.47
N ARG A 679 -12.81 20.40 0.76
CA ARG A 679 -12.51 19.99 2.14
C ARG A 679 -12.00 21.20 2.92
N GLY A 680 -12.59 21.46 4.09
CA GLY A 680 -12.11 22.44 5.05
C GLY A 680 -10.62 22.29 5.36
N LYS A 681 -9.94 23.41 5.61
CA LYS A 681 -8.51 23.42 5.96
C LYS A 681 -8.27 22.51 7.18
N ARG A 682 -7.51 21.43 6.99
CA ARG A 682 -6.98 20.64 8.12
C ARG A 682 -5.71 21.33 8.63
N GLY A 683 -5.64 21.50 9.96
CA GLY A 683 -4.44 21.93 10.67
C GLY A 683 -3.24 21.07 10.27
N LYS A 684 -2.10 21.74 10.06
CA LYS A 684 -0.81 21.09 9.83
C LYS A 684 -0.49 20.27 11.08
N SER A 685 -0.42 18.94 10.94
CA SER A 685 0.30 18.11 11.90
C SER A 685 1.76 18.55 11.88
N SER A 686 2.31 18.89 13.03
CA SER A 686 3.73 19.21 13.18
C SER A 686 4.58 18.07 12.62
N LYS A 687 5.57 18.45 11.83
CA LYS A 687 6.63 17.58 11.32
C LYS A 687 7.43 17.04 12.52
N ASN A 688 7.75 15.75 12.49
CA ASN A 688 8.87 15.23 13.26
C ASN A 688 10.16 15.68 12.56
N ILE A 689 11.06 16.27 13.34
CA ILE A 689 12.51 16.26 13.12
C ILE A 689 13.02 14.90 13.57
#